data_AF-A0AAQ4E9Q4-F1
#
_entry.id   AF-A0AAQ4E9Q4-F1
#
_cell.length_a   1.000
_cell.length_b   1.000
_cell.length_c   1.000
_cell.angle_alpha   90.00
_cell.angle_beta   90.00
_cell.angle_gamma   90.00
#
_symmetry.space_group_name_H-M   'P 1'
#
loop_
_entity.id
_entity.type
_entity.pdbx_description
1 polymer ?
#
loop_
_entity_poly.entity_id
_entity_poly.type
_entity_poly.pdbx_seq_one_letter_code
_entity_poly.pdbx_strand_id
1 'polypeptide(L)'
;MQVLMDDRQDEASQLVMLVMLQEAGSYYRSGKTAYDAVESLKSAFGALKRANRYNAQSQTLVTMTTIILSHESALLKLCCSHFSSCYELPLVHLMLSMQGEACKEAWWQELWLTIVEQLADSLHHPESWQALKVSWLGSVLRQQTIGQSLGPWHLLPTPRDDVTQQGLRLEAALAAGFGAWRGPEQMLGAMIPSVRCLKRHVRLAPGDFGIHLLLHVLYQLYADLRNTSAATSLTVEITRLVINMTLLGPLYCCSLLNFLKCVEAGFPQSALSQVVLMEAVDTVTEQSWEDPVQGSTVESCLLVLSAAVQKPGILRQPKQLFHFIQQLVATQGLSAQRTWALGNKLIDLCCSVMLHQTNHAVSSDLCTMLAYLSESPGDVDVKSRAKLLYAALSALSESKARQLLQSCSLVPALESEKGCNVLSDFPVPSTVACPTMEVLRLERMLTEGSQLQPCDQVPVEVSEHLSIAALQRYRAFLESEFDQVVHIPCRLFLESVEPQFDCLMGLQLNLAPPEDWGTAQGLEASVFWKNNSGVTTSVALFPQASVPCYITVRAEFTSLDSCSHVCWLEPLEVRFEDLLLPLPVPQPLPAEPQLSVDSYRAMLWHSLWEQLSGKDCLEVQTSSTLRLGPSPPSQQLWLQLCEALAPFVVCWQPRGLQAAFVVPPKMHVLVAVGAHGPHLVASLVVEDWNLLPRIQEFLLSLCTSS
;
A
#
# COMPACT_ATOMS: atom_id res chain seq x y z
N MET A 1 45.20 12.70 -27.90
CA MET A 1 44.59 11.88 -28.99
C MET A 1 45.06 10.44 -28.96
N GLN A 2 46.33 10.13 -29.21
CA GLN A 2 46.82 8.74 -29.15
C GLN A 2 46.50 8.06 -27.81
N VAL A 3 46.66 8.77 -26.70
CA VAL A 3 46.37 8.29 -25.35
C VAL A 3 44.85 8.14 -25.07
N LEU A 4 44.00 8.91 -25.77
CA LEU A 4 42.53 8.76 -25.70
C LEU A 4 42.01 7.56 -26.49
N MET A 5 42.80 7.08 -27.47
CA MET A 5 42.47 5.94 -28.33
C MET A 5 43.20 4.66 -27.91
N ASP A 6 44.02 4.71 -26.86
CA ASP A 6 44.72 3.56 -26.32
C ASP A 6 43.82 2.83 -25.32
N ASP A 7 43.39 1.62 -25.68
CA ASP A 7 42.50 0.82 -24.85
C ASP A 7 43.14 0.38 -23.52
N ARG A 8 44.46 0.44 -23.40
CA ARG A 8 45.23 0.03 -22.22
C ARG A 8 45.34 1.12 -21.15
N GLN A 9 44.95 2.34 -21.46
CA GLN A 9 44.99 3.47 -20.53
C GLN A 9 43.78 3.47 -19.60
N ASP A 10 44.04 3.80 -18.32
CA ASP A 10 43.01 3.98 -17.30
C ASP A 10 42.10 5.18 -17.65
N GLU A 11 40.80 5.00 -17.45
CA GLU A 11 39.77 5.99 -17.84
C GLU A 11 39.97 7.32 -17.10
N ALA A 12 40.46 7.29 -15.86
CA ALA A 12 40.79 8.49 -15.09
C ALA A 12 41.90 9.33 -15.76
N SER A 13 42.90 8.68 -16.34
CA SER A 13 43.99 9.38 -17.06
C SER A 13 43.50 10.01 -18.37
N GLN A 14 42.58 9.34 -19.05
CA GLN A 14 41.92 9.86 -20.25
C GLN A 14 41.08 11.11 -19.93
N LEU A 15 40.34 11.08 -18.81
CA LEU A 15 39.53 12.22 -18.35
C LEU A 15 40.38 13.43 -17.95
N VAL A 16 41.48 13.22 -17.20
CA VAL A 16 42.39 14.31 -16.81
C VAL A 16 42.97 15.02 -18.04
N MET A 17 43.36 14.27 -19.08
CA MET A 17 43.83 14.88 -20.32
C MET A 17 42.75 15.67 -21.06
N LEU A 18 41.49 15.20 -21.06
CA LEU A 18 40.41 15.94 -21.68
C LEU A 18 40.16 17.26 -20.96
N VAL A 19 40.19 17.27 -19.61
CA VAL A 19 40.10 18.50 -18.81
C VAL A 19 41.27 19.45 -19.09
N MET A 20 42.50 18.95 -19.16
CA MET A 20 43.66 19.79 -19.54
C MET A 20 43.51 20.38 -20.94
N LEU A 21 42.97 19.61 -21.88
CA LEU A 21 42.75 20.05 -23.26
C LEU A 21 41.59 21.05 -23.36
N GLN A 22 40.60 20.94 -22.48
CA GLN A 22 39.51 21.90 -22.29
C GLN A 22 40.04 23.24 -21.77
N GLU A 23 40.87 23.23 -20.73
CA GLU A 23 41.51 24.43 -20.17
C GLU A 23 42.43 25.09 -21.20
N ALA A 24 43.24 24.30 -21.91
CA ALA A 24 44.09 24.74 -23.01
C ALA A 24 43.29 25.32 -24.20
N GLY A 25 42.02 24.92 -24.33
CA GLY A 25 41.08 25.39 -25.35
C GLY A 25 41.01 26.90 -25.45
N SER A 26 40.95 27.57 -24.30
CA SER A 26 40.89 29.04 -24.21
C SER A 26 42.17 29.76 -24.68
N TYR A 27 43.28 29.04 -24.83
CA TYR A 27 44.59 29.59 -25.20
C TYR A 27 44.96 29.35 -26.67
N TYR A 28 44.11 28.69 -27.46
CA TYR A 28 44.37 28.52 -28.88
C TYR A 28 44.35 29.88 -29.60
N ARG A 29 45.51 30.33 -30.07
CA ARG A 29 45.67 31.65 -30.70
C ARG A 29 45.15 31.74 -32.14
N SER A 30 44.79 30.62 -32.77
CA SER A 30 44.32 30.59 -34.16
C SER A 30 43.08 29.70 -34.33
N GLY A 31 42.12 30.15 -35.14
CA GLY A 31 40.94 29.34 -35.43
C GLY A 31 41.27 28.02 -36.15
N LYS A 32 42.41 27.94 -36.85
CA LYS A 32 42.87 26.69 -37.48
C LYS A 32 43.26 25.64 -36.44
N THR A 33 44.01 26.02 -35.41
CA THR A 33 44.44 25.10 -34.34
C THR A 33 43.27 24.59 -33.52
N ALA A 34 42.27 25.43 -33.25
CA ALA A 34 41.06 25.01 -32.56
C ALA A 34 40.20 24.08 -33.43
N TYR A 35 40.08 24.34 -34.75
CA TYR A 35 39.39 23.44 -35.67
C TYR A 35 40.05 22.05 -35.75
N ASP A 36 41.37 22.00 -35.93
CA ASP A 36 42.10 20.73 -36.02
C ASP A 36 41.99 19.90 -34.72
N ALA A 37 41.96 20.58 -33.56
CA ALA A 37 41.72 19.95 -32.26
C ALA A 37 40.30 19.37 -32.16
N VAL A 38 39.29 20.11 -32.61
CA VAL A 38 37.88 19.69 -32.61
C VAL A 38 37.65 18.50 -33.56
N GLU A 39 38.21 18.51 -34.77
CA GLU A 39 38.14 17.37 -35.69
C GLU A 39 38.84 16.12 -35.14
N SER A 40 39.96 16.31 -34.43
CA SER A 40 40.65 15.21 -33.76
C SER A 40 39.82 14.62 -32.60
N LEU A 41 39.15 15.46 -31.80
CA LEU A 41 38.25 15.03 -30.74
C LEU A 41 37.01 14.30 -31.30
N LYS A 42 36.50 14.73 -32.46
CA LYS A 42 35.41 14.05 -33.17
C LYS A 42 35.79 12.62 -33.58
N SER A 43 36.98 12.43 -34.13
CA SER A 43 37.48 11.09 -34.49
C SER A 43 37.62 10.20 -33.24
N ALA A 44 38.15 10.76 -32.15
CA ALA A 44 38.24 10.06 -30.86
C ALA A 44 36.86 9.69 -30.31
N PHE A 45 35.87 10.60 -30.37
CA PHE A 45 34.51 10.33 -29.94
C PHE A 45 33.87 9.16 -30.72
N GLY A 46 34.05 9.10 -32.04
CA GLY A 46 33.58 8.00 -32.87
C GLY A 46 34.24 6.64 -32.55
N ALA A 47 35.48 6.64 -32.06
CA ALA A 47 36.15 5.45 -31.56
C ALA A 47 35.65 5.04 -30.16
N LEU A 48 35.52 6.00 -29.25
CA LEU A 48 35.02 5.77 -27.89
C LEU A 48 33.57 5.27 -27.88
N LYS A 49 32.74 5.71 -28.84
CA LYS A 49 31.37 5.20 -29.06
C LYS A 49 31.37 3.70 -29.37
N ARG A 50 32.31 3.22 -30.19
CA ARG A 50 32.43 1.79 -30.53
C ARG A 50 32.91 0.94 -29.34
N ALA A 51 33.59 1.57 -28.38
CA ALA A 51 34.14 0.91 -27.19
C ALA A 51 33.26 1.04 -25.93
N ASN A 52 32.04 1.61 -26.01
CA ASN A 52 31.11 1.81 -24.88
C ASN A 52 31.70 2.54 -23.65
N ARG A 53 32.70 3.41 -23.82
CA ARG A 53 33.30 4.21 -22.73
C ARG A 53 32.54 5.52 -22.48
N TYR A 54 31.44 5.46 -21.74
CA TYR A 54 30.49 6.58 -21.60
C TYR A 54 31.05 7.83 -20.91
N ASN A 55 31.93 7.70 -19.91
CA ASN A 55 32.48 8.86 -19.20
C ASN A 55 33.45 9.64 -20.08
N ALA A 56 34.36 8.93 -20.75
CA ALA A 56 35.29 9.53 -21.72
C ALA A 56 34.54 10.16 -22.91
N GLN A 57 33.45 9.55 -23.38
CA GLN A 57 32.57 10.14 -24.41
C GLN A 57 31.99 11.47 -23.94
N SER A 58 31.39 11.51 -22.74
CA SER A 58 30.79 12.73 -22.19
C SER A 58 31.81 13.86 -22.04
N GLN A 59 32.96 13.57 -21.43
CA GLN A 59 34.00 14.58 -21.24
C GLN A 59 34.60 15.06 -22.57
N THR A 60 34.68 14.19 -23.58
CA THR A 60 35.11 14.57 -24.94
C THR A 60 34.15 15.59 -25.54
N LEU A 61 32.83 15.40 -25.37
CA LEU A 61 31.82 16.37 -25.82
C LEU A 61 31.95 17.71 -25.12
N VAL A 62 32.07 17.70 -23.78
CA VAL A 62 32.27 18.92 -22.97
C VAL A 62 33.50 19.69 -23.45
N THR A 63 34.60 18.97 -23.69
CA THR A 63 35.87 19.54 -24.18
C THR A 63 35.71 20.17 -25.56
N MET A 64 35.09 19.44 -26.50
CA MET A 64 34.80 19.95 -27.85
C MET A 64 33.97 21.23 -27.80
N THR A 65 32.86 21.22 -27.06
CA THR A 65 31.96 22.38 -26.96
C THR A 65 32.66 23.58 -26.32
N THR A 66 33.45 23.38 -25.27
CA THR A 66 34.19 24.48 -24.62
C THR A 66 35.21 25.13 -25.58
N ILE A 67 35.89 24.35 -26.41
CA ILE A 67 36.81 24.87 -27.43
C ILE A 67 36.05 25.66 -28.50
N ILE A 68 34.90 25.17 -28.94
CA ILE A 68 34.05 25.84 -29.93
C ILE A 68 33.52 27.18 -29.37
N LEU A 69 33.06 27.21 -28.12
CA LEU A 69 32.51 28.40 -27.48
C LEU A 69 33.55 29.47 -27.13
N SER A 70 34.83 29.09 -27.02
CA SER A 70 35.92 30.03 -26.71
C SER A 70 36.49 30.74 -27.94
N HIS A 71 35.96 30.50 -29.14
CA HIS A 71 36.48 31.05 -30.41
C HIS A 71 35.42 31.83 -31.22
N GLU A 72 35.90 32.73 -32.10
CA GLU A 72 35.06 33.62 -32.92
C GLU A 72 34.04 32.89 -33.83
N SER A 73 32.99 33.64 -34.21
CA SER A 73 31.78 33.20 -34.92
C SER A 73 32.03 32.38 -36.21
N ALA A 74 33.16 32.57 -36.90
CA ALA A 74 33.53 31.83 -38.10
C ALA A 74 33.84 30.35 -37.84
N LEU A 75 34.45 30.02 -36.69
CA LEU A 75 34.77 28.65 -36.30
C LEU A 75 33.51 27.92 -35.85
N LEU A 76 32.64 28.64 -35.14
CA LEU A 76 31.31 28.17 -34.75
C LEU A 76 30.46 27.84 -35.99
N LYS A 77 30.47 28.69 -37.02
CA LYS A 77 29.81 28.44 -38.31
C LYS A 77 30.33 27.17 -39.00
N LEU A 78 31.66 27.02 -39.10
CA LEU A 78 32.30 25.90 -39.78
C LEU A 78 32.07 24.57 -39.04
N CYS A 79 32.18 24.59 -37.70
CA CYS A 79 31.91 23.45 -36.85
C CYS A 79 30.43 23.05 -36.95
N CYS A 80 29.49 23.97 -36.79
CA CYS A 80 28.06 23.64 -36.83
C CYS A 80 27.61 23.09 -38.19
N SER A 81 28.11 23.60 -39.31
CA SER A 81 27.80 23.05 -40.65
C SER A 81 28.33 21.63 -40.87
N HIS A 82 29.40 21.24 -40.18
CA HIS A 82 29.96 19.90 -40.25
C HIS A 82 29.37 18.96 -39.19
N PHE A 83 29.01 19.48 -38.00
CA PHE A 83 28.41 18.71 -36.91
C PHE A 83 26.96 18.31 -37.21
N SER A 84 26.19 19.17 -37.87
CA SER A 84 24.83 18.87 -38.34
C SER A 84 24.81 17.56 -39.13
N SER A 85 25.78 17.30 -40.00
CA SER A 85 25.76 16.12 -40.87
C SER A 85 26.15 14.77 -40.23
N CYS A 86 26.73 14.73 -39.02
CA CYS A 86 27.47 13.54 -38.58
C CYS A 86 27.09 12.95 -37.20
N TYR A 87 26.65 13.74 -36.21
CA TYR A 87 26.41 13.22 -34.85
C TYR A 87 25.38 14.05 -34.05
N GLU A 88 24.33 13.39 -33.54
CA GLU A 88 23.21 14.06 -32.84
C GLU A 88 23.50 14.46 -31.38
N LEU A 89 24.32 13.69 -30.64
CA LEU A 89 24.63 13.99 -29.23
C LEU A 89 25.51 15.26 -29.04
N PRO A 90 26.55 15.52 -29.86
CA PRO A 90 27.27 16.79 -29.86
C PRO A 90 26.38 17.99 -30.19
N LEU A 91 25.41 17.82 -31.09
CA LEU A 91 24.41 18.86 -31.39
C LEU A 91 23.58 19.17 -30.15
N VAL A 92 23.06 18.15 -29.45
CA VAL A 92 22.29 18.33 -28.19
C VAL A 92 23.11 19.03 -27.10
N HIS A 93 24.40 18.68 -26.94
CA HIS A 93 25.27 19.33 -25.96
C HIS A 93 25.57 20.80 -26.32
N LEU A 94 25.81 21.08 -27.62
CA LEU A 94 25.99 22.44 -28.12
C LEU A 94 24.72 23.28 -27.91
N MET A 95 23.54 22.70 -28.17
CA MET A 95 22.25 23.35 -27.98
C MET A 95 21.96 23.72 -26.51
N LEU A 96 22.29 22.83 -25.57
CA LEU A 96 22.13 23.09 -24.13
C LEU A 96 23.12 24.15 -23.64
N SER A 97 24.35 24.14 -24.15
CA SER A 97 25.39 25.10 -23.76
C SER A 97 25.13 26.51 -24.30
N MET A 98 24.33 26.64 -25.36
CA MET A 98 23.98 27.91 -26.00
C MET A 98 22.67 28.52 -25.47
N GLN A 99 22.02 27.94 -24.45
CA GLN A 99 20.81 28.49 -23.82
C GLN A 99 21.12 29.83 -23.11
N GLY A 100 21.07 30.94 -23.85
CA GLY A 100 21.17 32.28 -23.25
C GLY A 100 21.69 33.36 -24.19
N GLU A 101 22.52 33.02 -25.17
CA GLU A 101 23.07 34.00 -26.12
C GLU A 101 22.40 33.87 -27.49
N ALA A 102 21.40 34.74 -27.73
CA ALA A 102 20.89 34.97 -29.07
C ALA A 102 21.97 35.68 -29.91
N CYS A 103 22.83 34.90 -30.59
CA CYS A 103 23.76 35.45 -31.56
C CYS A 103 22.96 36.23 -32.62
N LYS A 104 23.16 37.54 -32.70
CA LYS A 104 22.41 38.46 -33.60
C LYS A 104 22.83 38.34 -35.07
N GLU A 105 23.71 37.41 -35.41
CA GLU A 105 24.27 37.25 -36.75
C GLU A 105 23.30 36.47 -37.66
N ALA A 106 23.12 36.93 -38.90
CA ALA A 106 22.12 36.37 -39.83
C ALA A 106 22.35 34.89 -40.16
N TRP A 107 23.62 34.46 -40.29
CA TRP A 107 23.94 33.05 -40.55
C TRP A 107 23.61 32.14 -39.37
N TRP A 108 23.57 32.68 -38.13
CA TRP A 108 23.18 31.92 -36.95
C TRP A 108 21.68 31.61 -36.99
N GLN A 109 20.85 32.55 -37.47
CA GLN A 109 19.40 32.31 -37.61
C GLN A 109 19.09 31.22 -38.64
N GLU A 110 19.76 31.21 -39.80
CA GLU A 110 19.59 30.17 -40.82
C GLU A 110 20.07 28.79 -40.35
N LEU A 111 21.27 28.74 -39.75
CA LEU A 111 21.84 27.52 -39.20
C LEU A 111 21.00 26.97 -38.03
N TRP A 112 20.53 27.85 -37.15
CA TRP A 112 19.65 27.51 -36.05
C TRP A 112 18.37 26.84 -36.56
N LEU A 113 17.74 27.41 -37.60
CA LEU A 113 16.55 26.84 -38.24
C LEU A 113 16.84 25.42 -38.77
N THR A 114 17.96 25.24 -39.47
CA THR A 114 18.38 23.94 -40.01
C THR A 114 18.63 22.91 -38.89
N ILE A 115 19.25 23.33 -37.78
CA ILE A 115 19.49 22.47 -36.62
C ILE A 115 18.16 22.05 -35.98
N VAL A 116 17.24 23.00 -35.77
CA VAL A 116 15.92 22.72 -35.19
C VAL A 116 15.11 21.77 -36.09
N GLU A 117 15.08 21.98 -37.40
CA GLU A 117 14.41 21.09 -38.37
C GLU A 117 15.01 19.69 -38.35
N GLN A 118 16.35 19.59 -38.38
CA GLN A 118 17.04 18.31 -38.36
C GLN A 118 16.79 17.53 -37.05
N LEU A 119 16.74 18.23 -35.93
CA LEU A 119 16.46 17.60 -34.63
C LEU A 119 15.00 17.18 -34.52
N ALA A 120 14.07 17.97 -35.06
CA ALA A 120 12.67 17.60 -35.16
C ALA A 120 12.49 16.33 -36.01
N ASP A 121 13.19 16.23 -37.15
CA ASP A 121 13.17 15.03 -38.01
C ASP A 121 13.80 13.81 -37.32
N SER A 122 14.85 14.01 -36.50
CA SER A 122 15.49 12.94 -35.74
C SER A 122 14.61 12.33 -34.63
N LEU A 123 13.52 13.00 -34.24
CA LEU A 123 12.59 12.51 -33.22
C LEU A 123 11.96 11.15 -33.61
N HIS A 124 11.94 10.78 -34.88
CA HIS A 124 11.37 9.50 -35.32
C HIS A 124 12.23 8.26 -34.99
N HIS A 125 13.46 8.44 -34.47
CA HIS A 125 14.36 7.34 -34.08
C HIS A 125 14.51 7.24 -32.55
N PRO A 126 14.22 6.08 -31.92
CA PRO A 126 14.26 5.92 -30.48
C PRO A 126 15.71 5.99 -29.96
N GLU A 127 16.00 7.03 -29.17
CA GLU A 127 17.32 7.27 -28.57
C GLU A 127 17.19 7.71 -27.11
N SER A 128 18.20 7.43 -26.29
CA SER A 128 18.20 7.69 -24.83
C SER A 128 18.07 9.16 -24.42
N TRP A 129 18.29 10.11 -25.33
CA TRP A 129 18.24 11.56 -25.06
C TRP A 129 17.03 12.26 -25.70
N GLN A 130 16.02 11.52 -26.17
CA GLN A 130 14.82 12.09 -26.78
C GLN A 130 14.06 13.04 -25.85
N ALA A 131 13.93 12.72 -24.55
CA ALA A 131 13.24 13.59 -23.60
C ALA A 131 13.90 14.98 -23.47
N LEU A 132 15.24 15.02 -23.44
CA LEU A 132 16.01 16.26 -23.41
C LEU A 132 15.85 17.06 -24.71
N LYS A 133 15.92 16.39 -25.86
CA LYS A 133 15.67 17.02 -27.18
C LYS A 133 14.29 17.67 -27.24
N VAL A 134 13.25 16.95 -26.84
CA VAL A 134 11.86 17.43 -26.88
C VAL A 134 11.64 18.59 -25.91
N SER A 135 12.15 18.49 -24.67
CA SER A 135 12.06 19.56 -23.67
C SER A 135 12.74 20.85 -24.16
N TRP A 136 13.94 20.73 -24.74
CA TRP A 136 14.65 21.87 -25.30
C TRP A 136 13.90 22.48 -26.50
N LEU A 137 13.42 21.65 -27.44
CA LEU A 137 12.63 22.12 -28.58
C LEU A 137 11.38 22.89 -28.12
N GLY A 138 10.70 22.38 -27.08
CA GLY A 138 9.59 23.08 -26.44
C GLY A 138 9.99 24.43 -25.85
N SER A 139 11.12 24.51 -25.12
CA SER A 139 11.64 25.78 -24.58
C SER A 139 11.98 26.79 -25.67
N VAL A 140 12.58 26.33 -26.79
CA VAL A 140 12.93 27.19 -27.93
C VAL A 140 11.68 27.78 -28.58
N LEU A 141 10.63 26.98 -28.75
CA LEU A 141 9.36 27.43 -29.31
C LEU A 141 8.66 28.44 -28.40
N ARG A 142 8.74 28.30 -27.06
CA ARG A 142 8.19 29.30 -26.12
C ARG A 142 8.94 30.64 -26.17
N GLN A 143 10.24 30.62 -26.42
CA GLN A 143 11.09 31.82 -26.39
C GLN A 143 11.05 32.63 -27.70
N GLN A 144 10.56 32.05 -28.80
CA GLN A 144 10.66 32.64 -30.12
C GLN A 144 9.34 33.19 -30.66
N THR A 145 9.30 34.49 -30.94
CA THR A 145 8.37 35.14 -31.88
C THR A 145 8.84 34.96 -33.33
N ILE A 146 9.19 33.73 -33.75
CA ILE A 146 9.61 33.48 -35.13
C ILE A 146 8.39 33.26 -36.01
N GLY A 147 8.20 34.18 -36.95
CA GLY A 147 7.37 33.95 -38.12
C GLY A 147 7.93 32.81 -38.96
N GLN A 148 7.09 31.81 -39.22
CA GLN A 148 7.10 30.94 -40.39
C GLN A 148 8.40 30.12 -40.65
N SER A 149 8.54 28.93 -40.06
CA SER A 149 8.98 27.75 -40.86
C SER A 149 8.79 26.41 -40.15
N LEU A 150 8.83 26.32 -38.81
CA LEU A 150 8.71 25.01 -38.17
C LEU A 150 7.26 24.55 -38.15
N GLY A 151 6.93 23.53 -38.93
CA GLY A 151 5.62 22.89 -38.89
C GLY A 151 5.41 22.24 -37.52
N PRO A 152 4.44 22.66 -36.70
CA PRO A 152 4.27 22.09 -35.37
C PRO A 152 3.78 20.61 -35.41
N TRP A 153 3.45 20.11 -36.61
CA TRP A 153 3.16 18.72 -36.93
C TRP A 153 4.32 17.75 -36.66
N HIS A 154 5.58 18.19 -36.79
CA HIS A 154 6.75 17.34 -36.54
C HIS A 154 6.93 17.01 -35.04
N LEU A 155 6.29 17.80 -34.18
CA LEU A 155 6.32 17.63 -32.72
C LEU A 155 5.14 16.82 -32.21
N LEU A 156 4.26 16.34 -33.09
CA LEU A 156 3.16 15.47 -32.68
C LEU A 156 3.69 14.09 -32.28
N PRO A 157 3.10 13.49 -31.23
CA PRO A 157 3.46 12.13 -30.83
C PRO A 157 3.21 11.10 -31.92
N THR A 158 4.07 10.07 -31.96
CA THR A 158 3.87 8.88 -32.78
C THR A 158 3.34 7.72 -31.94
N PRO A 159 2.63 6.74 -32.53
CA PRO A 159 2.08 5.59 -31.78
C PRO A 159 3.13 4.71 -31.10
N ARG A 160 4.41 4.86 -31.43
CA ARG A 160 5.52 4.08 -30.86
C ARG A 160 6.18 4.76 -29.66
N ASP A 161 5.84 6.03 -29.41
CA ASP A 161 6.40 6.81 -28.32
C ASP A 161 5.89 6.26 -26.98
N ASP A 162 6.76 6.23 -25.96
CA ASP A 162 6.33 5.94 -24.58
C ASP A 162 5.50 7.09 -23.98
N VAL A 163 4.89 6.88 -22.80
CA VAL A 163 4.02 7.89 -22.14
C VAL A 163 4.73 9.23 -21.94
N THR A 164 6.02 9.19 -21.56
CA THR A 164 6.84 10.38 -21.30
C THR A 164 7.12 11.15 -22.57
N GLN A 165 7.50 10.45 -23.64
CA GLN A 165 7.75 11.02 -24.95
C GLN A 165 6.48 11.61 -25.55
N GLN A 166 5.35 10.92 -25.44
CA GLN A 166 4.05 11.42 -25.93
C GLN A 166 3.67 12.73 -25.25
N GLY A 167 3.78 12.82 -23.93
CA GLY A 167 3.40 14.05 -23.23
C GLY A 167 4.37 15.21 -23.44
N LEU A 168 5.69 14.96 -23.41
CA LEU A 168 6.68 16.01 -23.70
C LEU A 168 6.52 16.57 -25.12
N ARG A 169 6.21 15.72 -26.10
CA ARG A 169 5.97 16.13 -27.49
C ARG A 169 4.72 17.00 -27.61
N LEU A 170 3.65 16.64 -26.90
CA LEU A 170 2.45 17.46 -26.80
C LEU A 170 2.75 18.82 -26.16
N GLU A 171 3.50 18.88 -25.06
CA GLU A 171 3.89 20.16 -24.44
C GLU A 171 4.73 21.04 -25.39
N ALA A 172 5.65 20.44 -26.14
CA ALA A 172 6.44 21.16 -27.13
C ALA A 172 5.58 21.66 -28.30
N ALA A 173 4.60 20.86 -28.74
CA ALA A 173 3.65 21.24 -29.79
C ALA A 173 2.69 22.36 -29.34
N LEU A 174 2.28 22.36 -28.07
CA LEU A 174 1.49 23.43 -27.45
C LEU A 174 2.29 24.73 -27.33
N ALA A 175 3.57 24.64 -26.97
CA ALA A 175 4.47 25.80 -26.86
C ALA A 175 4.59 26.63 -28.16
N ALA A 176 4.31 26.05 -29.33
CA ALA A 176 4.30 26.77 -30.60
C ALA A 176 3.13 27.77 -30.73
N GLY A 177 2.06 27.61 -29.94
CA GLY A 177 0.88 28.47 -29.93
C GLY A 177 -0.01 28.35 -31.18
N PHE A 178 -1.28 28.76 -31.07
CA PHE A 178 -2.27 28.59 -32.14
C PHE A 178 -1.98 29.36 -33.43
N GLY A 179 -1.10 30.38 -33.39
CA GLY A 179 -0.64 31.10 -34.56
C GLY A 179 0.13 30.22 -35.55
N ALA A 180 0.99 29.32 -35.03
CA ALA A 180 1.74 28.36 -35.85
C ALA A 180 0.83 27.29 -36.50
N TRP A 181 -0.30 26.99 -35.84
CA TRP A 181 -1.29 26.01 -36.30
C TRP A 181 -2.33 26.56 -37.29
N ARG A 182 -2.14 27.79 -37.79
CA ARG A 182 -3.12 28.48 -38.68
C ARG A 182 -4.51 28.62 -38.04
N GLY A 183 -4.57 28.75 -36.72
CA GLY A 183 -5.78 29.04 -35.96
C GLY A 183 -6.11 28.01 -34.87
N PRO A 184 -7.01 28.37 -33.94
CA PRO A 184 -7.35 27.57 -32.77
C PRO A 184 -8.03 26.24 -33.11
N GLU A 185 -8.85 26.20 -34.17
CA GLU A 185 -9.59 24.98 -34.57
C GLU A 185 -8.67 23.91 -35.19
N GLN A 186 -7.69 24.33 -35.99
CA GLN A 186 -6.70 23.41 -36.57
C GLN A 186 -5.76 22.85 -35.49
N MET A 187 -5.35 23.69 -34.53
CA MET A 187 -4.59 23.25 -33.36
C MET A 187 -5.39 22.21 -32.55
N LEU A 188 -6.65 22.50 -32.23
CA LEU A 188 -7.51 21.57 -31.51
C LEU A 188 -7.69 20.24 -32.28
N GLY A 189 -7.96 20.31 -33.58
CA GLY A 189 -8.13 19.15 -34.46
C GLY A 189 -6.89 18.25 -34.54
N ALA A 190 -5.69 18.85 -34.47
CA ALA A 190 -4.42 18.12 -34.46
C ALA A 190 -4.05 17.56 -33.08
N MET A 191 -4.30 18.31 -32.01
CA MET A 191 -3.94 17.95 -30.63
C MET A 191 -4.83 16.83 -30.07
N ILE A 192 -6.14 16.91 -30.27
CA ILE A 192 -7.10 16.01 -29.62
C ILE A 192 -6.86 14.51 -29.94
N PRO A 193 -6.57 14.09 -31.18
CA PRO A 193 -6.22 12.69 -31.48
C PRO A 193 -5.00 12.20 -30.68
N SER A 194 -3.98 13.06 -30.55
CA SER A 194 -2.75 12.75 -29.83
C SER A 194 -2.95 12.71 -28.32
N VAL A 195 -3.76 13.61 -27.76
CA VAL A 195 -4.18 13.57 -26.35
C VAL A 195 -5.02 12.32 -26.05
N ARG A 196 -5.88 11.89 -26.98
CA ARG A 196 -6.61 10.60 -26.87
C ARG A 196 -5.66 9.41 -26.88
N CYS A 197 -4.57 9.47 -27.65
CA CYS A 197 -3.53 8.46 -27.65
C CYS A 197 -2.83 8.40 -26.29
N LEU A 198 -2.41 9.54 -25.75
CA LEU A 198 -1.79 9.64 -24.42
C LEU A 198 -2.71 9.08 -23.34
N LYS A 199 -3.99 9.46 -23.35
CA LYS A 199 -5.01 8.91 -22.44
C LYS A 199 -5.06 7.38 -22.48
N ARG A 200 -4.98 6.77 -23.66
CA ARG A 200 -4.98 5.29 -23.80
C ARG A 200 -3.74 4.68 -23.15
N HIS A 201 -2.56 5.28 -23.34
CA HIS A 201 -1.33 4.77 -22.74
C HIS A 201 -1.34 4.92 -21.20
N VAL A 202 -1.79 6.06 -20.69
CA VAL A 202 -1.97 6.28 -19.24
C VAL A 202 -2.97 5.28 -18.64
N ARG A 203 -4.02 4.90 -19.37
CA ARG A 203 -4.97 3.86 -18.93
C ARG A 203 -4.33 2.46 -18.87
N LEU A 204 -3.43 2.13 -19.79
CA LEU A 204 -2.78 0.82 -19.85
C LEU A 204 -1.67 0.66 -18.81
N ALA A 205 -1.00 1.76 -18.45
CA ALA A 205 0.04 1.80 -17.43
C ALA A 205 -0.17 3.04 -16.52
N PRO A 206 -1.08 2.96 -15.55
CA PRO A 206 -1.35 4.08 -14.65
C PRO A 206 -0.14 4.31 -13.74
N GLY A 207 0.45 5.50 -13.86
CA GLY A 207 1.53 5.99 -13.01
C GLY A 207 1.33 7.47 -12.74
N ASP A 208 1.81 7.92 -11.58
CA ASP A 208 1.60 9.29 -11.08
C ASP A 208 2.06 10.34 -12.11
N PHE A 209 3.27 10.15 -12.64
CA PHE A 209 3.85 11.02 -13.67
C PHE A 209 2.98 11.11 -14.95
N GLY A 210 2.50 9.96 -15.46
CA GLY A 210 1.71 9.93 -16.70
C GLY A 210 0.35 10.61 -16.56
N ILE A 211 -0.30 10.45 -15.39
CA ILE A 211 -1.57 11.12 -15.08
C ILE A 211 -1.36 12.63 -14.97
N HIS A 212 -0.35 13.07 -14.23
CA HIS A 212 -0.01 14.49 -14.10
C HIS A 212 0.32 15.12 -15.45
N LEU A 213 1.10 14.44 -16.28
CA LEU A 213 1.46 14.92 -17.62
C LEU A 213 0.23 15.09 -18.52
N LEU A 214 -0.69 14.13 -18.52
CA LEU A 214 -1.95 14.25 -19.28
C LEU A 214 -2.76 15.46 -18.82
N LEU A 215 -2.95 15.64 -17.52
CA LEU A 215 -3.73 16.76 -16.97
C LEU A 215 -3.03 18.10 -17.16
N HIS A 216 -1.69 18.13 -17.15
CA HIS A 216 -0.90 19.31 -17.45
C HIS A 216 -1.07 19.75 -18.91
N VAL A 217 -0.99 18.81 -19.86
CA VAL A 217 -1.25 19.06 -21.28
C VAL A 217 -2.68 19.60 -21.49
N LEU A 218 -3.67 19.01 -20.82
CA LEU A 218 -5.06 19.48 -20.87
C LEU A 218 -5.21 20.89 -20.28
N TYR A 219 -4.51 21.19 -19.19
CA TYR A 219 -4.53 22.51 -18.56
C TYR A 219 -3.93 23.58 -19.48
N GLN A 220 -2.77 23.32 -20.09
CA GLN A 220 -2.14 24.23 -21.04
C GLN A 220 -3.02 24.44 -22.28
N LEU A 221 -3.54 23.36 -22.86
CA LEU A 221 -4.45 23.43 -24.00
C LEU A 221 -5.70 24.27 -23.68
N TYR A 222 -6.27 24.10 -22.48
CA TYR A 222 -7.38 24.92 -22.01
C TYR A 222 -6.98 26.39 -21.83
N ALA A 223 -5.83 26.64 -21.20
CA ALA A 223 -5.31 27.99 -21.01
C ALA A 223 -5.18 28.74 -22.35
N ASP A 224 -4.63 28.11 -23.39
CA ASP A 224 -4.38 28.77 -24.67
C ASP A 224 -5.66 29.04 -25.48
N LEU A 225 -6.65 28.16 -25.39
CA LEU A 225 -7.81 28.18 -26.28
C LEU A 225 -9.12 28.67 -25.62
N ARG A 226 -9.18 28.85 -24.30
CA ARG A 226 -10.42 29.22 -23.55
C ARG A 226 -11.13 30.48 -24.03
N ASN A 227 -10.39 31.44 -24.61
CA ASN A 227 -10.93 32.73 -25.07
C ASN A 227 -11.14 32.78 -26.59
N THR A 228 -11.08 31.64 -27.27
CA THR A 228 -11.17 31.53 -28.73
C THR A 228 -12.49 30.92 -29.17
N SER A 229 -12.78 30.90 -30.49
CA SER A 229 -13.95 30.23 -31.06
C SER A 229 -14.03 28.73 -30.73
N ALA A 230 -12.89 28.10 -30.40
CA ALA A 230 -12.80 26.67 -30.10
C ALA A 230 -13.13 26.30 -28.64
N ALA A 231 -13.38 27.28 -27.76
CA ALA A 231 -13.51 27.06 -26.31
C ALA A 231 -14.65 26.10 -25.92
N THR A 232 -15.79 26.17 -26.62
CA THR A 232 -16.95 25.29 -26.37
C THR A 232 -16.65 23.85 -26.77
N SER A 233 -16.08 23.64 -27.96
CA SER A 233 -15.65 22.32 -28.43
C SER A 233 -14.58 21.71 -27.52
N LEU A 234 -13.61 22.53 -27.08
CA LEU A 234 -12.57 22.10 -26.16
C LEU A 234 -13.13 21.66 -24.80
N THR A 235 -14.07 22.41 -24.24
CA THR A 235 -14.73 22.04 -22.97
C THR A 235 -15.38 20.68 -23.08
N VAL A 236 -16.13 20.42 -24.16
CA VAL A 236 -16.77 19.12 -24.40
C VAL A 236 -15.74 17.99 -24.54
N GLU A 237 -14.64 18.23 -25.26
CA GLU A 237 -13.58 17.22 -25.42
C GLU A 237 -12.85 16.92 -24.11
N ILE A 238 -12.49 17.93 -23.32
CA ILE A 238 -11.86 17.75 -22.00
C ILE A 238 -12.79 16.93 -21.10
N THR A 239 -14.07 17.28 -21.04
CA THR A 239 -15.09 16.56 -20.28
C THR A 239 -15.10 15.07 -20.69
N ARG A 240 -15.26 14.74 -21.97
CA ARG A 240 -15.24 13.34 -22.45
C ARG A 240 -13.93 12.60 -22.17
N LEU A 241 -12.79 13.30 -22.26
CA LEU A 241 -11.48 12.72 -22.01
C LEU A 241 -11.33 12.30 -20.55
N VAL A 242 -11.79 13.15 -19.64
CA VAL A 242 -11.55 13.00 -18.21
C VAL A 242 -12.53 12.06 -17.51
N ILE A 243 -13.82 12.08 -17.89
CA ILE A 243 -14.87 11.33 -17.16
C ILE A 243 -14.67 9.82 -17.22
N ASN A 244 -14.35 9.31 -18.41
CA ASN A 244 -14.12 7.88 -18.64
C ASN A 244 -12.96 7.28 -17.81
N MET A 245 -12.21 8.13 -17.09
CA MET A 245 -11.05 7.75 -16.28
C MET A 245 -11.33 7.87 -14.77
N THR A 246 -12.47 8.48 -14.36
CA THR A 246 -12.85 8.68 -12.95
C THR A 246 -13.02 7.36 -12.17
N LEU A 247 -13.16 6.24 -12.87
CA LEU A 247 -13.35 4.91 -12.30
C LEU A 247 -12.07 4.05 -12.23
N LEU A 248 -10.92 4.59 -12.67
CA LEU A 248 -9.66 3.84 -12.75
C LEU A 248 -8.96 3.67 -11.40
N GLY A 249 -9.17 4.58 -10.45
CA GLY A 249 -8.55 4.51 -9.13
C GLY A 249 -8.35 5.87 -8.46
N PRO A 250 -8.04 5.89 -7.14
CA PRO A 250 -8.08 7.10 -6.32
C PRO A 250 -7.00 8.10 -6.72
N LEU A 251 -5.81 7.63 -7.15
CA LEU A 251 -4.71 8.48 -7.62
C LEU A 251 -5.13 9.39 -8.79
N TYR A 252 -5.90 8.86 -9.74
CA TYR A 252 -6.41 9.65 -10.85
C TYR A 252 -7.44 10.68 -10.37
N CYS A 253 -8.36 10.28 -9.49
CA CYS A 253 -9.37 11.20 -8.94
C CYS A 253 -8.73 12.36 -8.18
N CYS A 254 -7.73 12.11 -7.33
CA CYS A 254 -7.00 13.17 -6.63
C CYS A 254 -6.36 14.15 -7.63
N SER A 255 -5.66 13.62 -8.64
CA SER A 255 -5.01 14.43 -9.67
C SER A 255 -6.01 15.24 -10.48
N LEU A 256 -7.16 14.64 -10.83
CA LEU A 256 -8.25 15.32 -11.52
C LEU A 256 -8.81 16.47 -10.68
N LEU A 257 -9.13 16.22 -9.41
CA LEU A 257 -9.69 17.26 -8.55
C LEU A 257 -8.68 18.42 -8.35
N ASN A 258 -7.38 18.12 -8.27
CA ASN A 258 -6.31 19.12 -8.29
C ASN A 258 -6.31 19.92 -9.61
N PHE A 259 -6.44 19.26 -10.75
CA PHE A 259 -6.59 19.93 -12.05
C PHE A 259 -7.80 20.88 -12.06
N LEU A 260 -8.96 20.46 -11.56
CA LEU A 260 -10.15 21.32 -11.49
C LEU A 260 -9.92 22.53 -10.58
N LYS A 261 -9.22 22.37 -9.46
CA LYS A 261 -8.83 23.49 -8.58
C LYS A 261 -7.87 24.45 -9.27
N CYS A 262 -6.88 23.95 -10.00
CA CYS A 262 -5.97 24.79 -10.79
C CYS A 262 -6.71 25.59 -11.86
N VAL A 263 -7.72 25.00 -12.49
CA VAL A 263 -8.60 25.71 -13.44
C VAL A 263 -9.42 26.79 -12.73
N GLU A 264 -9.96 26.52 -11.54
CA GLU A 264 -10.73 27.51 -10.77
C GLU A 264 -9.87 28.67 -10.27
N ALA A 265 -8.66 28.38 -9.78
CA ALA A 265 -7.71 29.38 -9.31
C ALA A 265 -7.18 30.23 -10.46
N GLY A 266 -6.84 29.61 -11.60
CA GLY A 266 -6.34 30.32 -12.78
C GLY A 266 -7.42 31.05 -13.57
N PHE A 267 -8.63 30.49 -13.63
CA PHE A 267 -9.71 30.93 -14.51
C PHE A 267 -11.07 30.90 -13.78
N PRO A 268 -11.33 31.81 -12.82
CA PRO A 268 -12.52 31.75 -11.95
C PRO A 268 -13.86 31.94 -12.68
N GLN A 269 -13.87 32.50 -13.89
CA GLN A 269 -15.07 32.65 -14.72
C GLN A 269 -15.36 31.43 -15.60
N SER A 270 -14.47 30.42 -15.59
CA SER A 270 -14.63 29.20 -16.38
C SER A 270 -15.75 28.32 -15.82
N ALA A 271 -16.62 27.83 -16.71
CA ALA A 271 -17.61 26.80 -16.36
C ALA A 271 -17.02 25.36 -16.42
N LEU A 272 -15.77 25.18 -16.85
CA LEU A 272 -15.19 23.85 -17.11
C LEU A 272 -15.19 22.99 -15.84
N SER A 273 -14.75 23.54 -14.71
CA SER A 273 -14.66 22.79 -13.46
C SER A 273 -16.01 22.26 -13.00
N GLN A 274 -17.05 23.10 -13.10
CA GLN A 274 -18.42 22.75 -12.76
C GLN A 274 -18.99 21.70 -13.72
N VAL A 275 -18.78 21.86 -15.04
CA VAL A 275 -19.27 20.92 -16.06
C VAL A 275 -18.64 19.54 -15.90
N VAL A 276 -17.31 19.47 -15.73
CA VAL A 276 -16.59 18.20 -15.58
C VAL A 276 -17.01 17.48 -14.30
N LEU A 277 -17.13 18.21 -13.18
CA LEU A 277 -17.49 17.60 -11.91
C LEU A 277 -18.95 17.12 -11.89
N MET A 278 -19.86 17.85 -12.53
CA MET A 278 -21.26 17.45 -12.66
C MET A 278 -21.42 16.15 -13.46
N GLU A 279 -20.79 16.07 -14.63
CA GLU A 279 -20.86 14.88 -15.47
C GLU A 279 -20.13 13.68 -14.84
N ALA A 280 -19.09 13.93 -14.02
CA ALA A 280 -18.44 12.90 -13.22
C ALA A 280 -19.37 12.34 -12.12
N VAL A 281 -20.15 13.21 -11.46
CA VAL A 281 -21.18 12.77 -10.48
C VAL A 281 -22.23 11.93 -11.19
N ASP A 282 -22.76 12.41 -12.32
CA ASP A 282 -23.79 11.67 -13.08
C ASP A 282 -23.26 10.27 -13.47
N THR A 283 -22.03 10.19 -13.99
CA THR A 283 -21.37 8.92 -14.33
C THR A 283 -21.23 7.96 -13.13
N VAL A 284 -20.85 8.48 -11.96
CA VAL A 284 -20.71 7.68 -10.73
C VAL A 284 -22.07 7.17 -10.25
N THR A 285 -23.11 8.00 -10.33
CA THR A 285 -24.44 7.67 -9.81
C THR A 285 -25.30 6.83 -10.75
N GLU A 286 -25.08 6.87 -12.06
CA GLU A 286 -25.83 6.10 -13.07
C GLU A 286 -25.30 4.67 -13.26
N GLN A 287 -24.12 4.35 -12.72
CA GLN A 287 -23.50 3.05 -12.91
C GLN A 287 -24.24 1.96 -12.12
N SER A 288 -24.61 0.86 -12.79
CA SER A 288 -25.21 -0.32 -12.16
C SER A 288 -24.12 -1.20 -11.53
N TRP A 289 -24.15 -1.34 -10.21
CA TRP A 289 -23.20 -2.17 -9.45
C TRP A 289 -23.82 -3.53 -9.14
N GLU A 290 -23.82 -4.42 -10.14
CA GLU A 290 -24.33 -5.79 -9.96
C GLU A 290 -23.28 -6.74 -9.34
N ASP A 291 -21.99 -6.40 -9.47
CA ASP A 291 -20.86 -7.17 -8.91
C ASP A 291 -20.21 -6.46 -7.71
N PRO A 292 -19.59 -7.19 -6.75
CA PRO A 292 -18.84 -6.60 -5.64
C PRO A 292 -17.67 -5.75 -6.18
N VAL A 293 -17.81 -4.45 -6.01
CA VAL A 293 -16.89 -3.42 -6.51
C VAL A 293 -15.52 -3.53 -5.85
N GLN A 294 -14.44 -3.36 -6.62
CA GLN A 294 -13.09 -3.22 -6.08
C GLN A 294 -13.00 -1.99 -5.16
N GLY A 295 -12.38 -2.13 -3.98
CA GLY A 295 -12.31 -1.06 -2.96
C GLY A 295 -11.70 0.26 -3.46
N SER A 296 -10.79 0.22 -4.43
CA SER A 296 -10.20 1.41 -5.06
C SER A 296 -11.21 2.23 -5.86
N THR A 297 -12.19 1.59 -6.50
CA THR A 297 -13.25 2.28 -7.25
C THR A 297 -14.22 2.97 -6.30
N VAL A 298 -14.57 2.33 -5.18
CA VAL A 298 -15.40 2.93 -4.11
C VAL A 298 -14.76 4.21 -3.58
N GLU A 299 -13.47 4.17 -3.27
CA GLU A 299 -12.74 5.35 -2.81
C GLU A 299 -12.73 6.48 -3.85
N SER A 300 -12.55 6.13 -5.12
CA SER A 300 -12.58 7.08 -6.25
C SER A 300 -13.93 7.79 -6.36
N CYS A 301 -15.03 7.04 -6.24
CA CYS A 301 -16.38 7.59 -6.25
C CYS A 301 -16.60 8.55 -5.08
N LEU A 302 -16.21 8.17 -3.87
CA LEU A 302 -16.38 9.02 -2.67
C LEU A 302 -15.59 10.33 -2.76
N LEU A 303 -14.39 10.32 -3.35
CA LEU A 303 -13.61 11.55 -3.57
C LEU A 303 -14.34 12.54 -4.49
N VAL A 304 -14.89 12.04 -5.62
CA VAL A 304 -15.66 12.86 -6.57
C VAL A 304 -16.90 13.44 -5.89
N LEU A 305 -17.65 12.61 -5.16
CA LEU A 305 -18.85 13.01 -4.45
C LEU A 305 -18.56 14.05 -3.36
N SER A 306 -17.50 13.85 -2.58
CA SER A 306 -17.10 14.80 -1.53
C SER A 306 -16.76 16.18 -2.12
N ALA A 307 -16.03 16.20 -3.24
CA ALA A 307 -15.71 17.45 -3.93
C ALA A 307 -16.95 18.13 -4.55
N ALA A 308 -17.89 17.35 -5.09
CA ALA A 308 -19.14 17.87 -5.66
C ALA A 308 -20.06 18.49 -4.60
N VAL A 309 -20.15 17.83 -3.43
CA VAL A 309 -20.97 18.29 -2.31
C VAL A 309 -20.51 19.64 -1.76
N GLN A 310 -19.22 19.98 -1.85
CA GLN A 310 -18.75 21.30 -1.39
C GLN A 310 -19.21 22.47 -2.29
N LYS A 311 -19.68 22.18 -3.52
CA LYS A 311 -20.01 23.20 -4.52
C LYS A 311 -21.52 23.30 -4.76
N PRO A 312 -22.15 24.44 -4.43
CA PRO A 312 -23.60 24.57 -4.56
C PRO A 312 -24.04 24.44 -6.03
N GLY A 313 -25.09 23.67 -6.28
CA GLY A 313 -25.70 23.52 -7.61
C GLY A 313 -25.05 22.47 -8.53
N ILE A 314 -24.05 21.72 -8.06
CA ILE A 314 -23.50 20.58 -8.81
C ILE A 314 -24.38 19.34 -8.67
N LEU A 315 -24.92 19.09 -7.47
CA LEU A 315 -25.84 17.97 -7.22
C LEU A 315 -27.23 18.29 -7.78
N ARG A 316 -27.47 17.95 -9.04
CA ARG A 316 -28.80 18.12 -9.67
C ARG A 316 -29.82 17.10 -9.17
N GLN A 317 -29.39 15.89 -8.80
CA GLN A 317 -30.26 14.79 -8.38
C GLN A 317 -29.82 14.16 -7.04
N PRO A 318 -30.12 14.80 -5.90
CA PRO A 318 -29.75 14.29 -4.57
C PRO A 318 -30.25 12.87 -4.30
N LYS A 319 -31.43 12.51 -4.82
CA LYS A 319 -32.00 11.17 -4.66
C LYS A 319 -31.16 10.06 -5.28
N GLN A 320 -30.57 10.31 -6.45
CA GLN A 320 -29.71 9.33 -7.11
C GLN A 320 -28.41 9.11 -6.33
N LEU A 321 -27.84 10.18 -5.76
CA LEU A 321 -26.69 10.11 -4.86
C LEU A 321 -26.98 9.20 -3.64
N PHE A 322 -28.09 9.44 -2.95
CA PHE A 322 -28.42 8.66 -1.76
C PHE A 322 -28.79 7.21 -2.09
N HIS A 323 -29.46 6.97 -3.21
CA HIS A 323 -29.71 5.62 -3.72
C HIS A 323 -28.41 4.88 -4.03
N PHE A 324 -27.45 5.54 -4.68
CA PHE A 324 -26.11 5.00 -4.92
C PHE A 324 -25.40 4.64 -3.61
N ILE A 325 -25.41 5.53 -2.61
CA ILE A 325 -24.81 5.26 -1.29
C ILE A 325 -25.47 4.06 -0.61
N GLN A 326 -26.81 3.95 -0.68
CA GLN A 326 -27.54 2.80 -0.14
C GLN A 326 -27.15 1.49 -0.83
N GLN A 327 -27.04 1.49 -2.16
CA GLN A 327 -26.57 0.32 -2.93
C GLN A 327 -25.13 -0.05 -2.55
N LEU A 328 -24.26 0.93 -2.34
CA LEU A 328 -22.86 0.71 -1.96
C LEU A 328 -22.74 0.06 -0.58
N VAL A 329 -23.52 0.53 0.40
CA VAL A 329 -23.55 -0.08 1.74
C VAL A 329 -24.17 -1.48 1.70
N ALA A 330 -25.22 -1.70 0.90
CA ALA A 330 -25.87 -3.00 0.75
C ALA A 330 -24.97 -4.06 0.09
N THR A 331 -24.10 -3.65 -0.86
CA THR A 331 -23.22 -4.56 -1.61
C THR A 331 -21.89 -4.84 -0.90
N GLN A 332 -21.32 -3.87 -0.19
CA GLN A 332 -20.01 -4.00 0.46
C GLN A 332 -20.11 -4.43 1.94
N GLY A 333 -21.27 -4.22 2.59
CA GLY A 333 -21.44 -4.44 4.02
C GLY A 333 -20.63 -3.47 4.90
N LEU A 334 -20.92 -3.44 6.20
CA LEU A 334 -20.23 -2.61 7.20
C LEU A 334 -19.55 -3.42 8.32
N SER A 335 -19.05 -4.64 8.01
CA SER A 335 -18.44 -5.57 8.99
C SER A 335 -16.88 -5.64 8.95
N ALA A 336 -16.30 -6.31 9.95
CA ALA A 336 -15.35 -5.79 10.95
C ALA A 336 -13.89 -5.38 10.57
N GLN A 337 -13.41 -5.43 9.32
CA GLN A 337 -11.98 -5.12 9.08
C GLN A 337 -11.65 -4.17 7.91
N ARG A 338 -12.58 -3.87 7.01
CA ARG A 338 -12.33 -2.92 5.88
C ARG A 338 -13.36 -1.79 5.77
N THR A 339 -14.28 -1.68 6.70
CA THR A 339 -15.52 -0.89 6.57
C THR A 339 -15.68 0.25 7.57
N TRP A 340 -14.90 0.30 8.65
CA TRP A 340 -14.85 1.47 9.56
C TRP A 340 -14.46 2.75 8.80
N ALA A 341 -13.41 2.68 7.98
CA ALA A 341 -12.97 3.81 7.17
C ALA A 341 -14.02 4.25 6.15
N LEU A 342 -14.74 3.30 5.55
CA LEU A 342 -15.85 3.58 4.64
C LEU A 342 -17.01 4.26 5.37
N GLY A 343 -17.41 3.72 6.53
CA GLY A 343 -18.46 4.30 7.37
C GLY A 343 -18.15 5.73 7.79
N ASN A 344 -16.91 6.01 8.21
CA ASN A 344 -16.47 7.36 8.52
C ASN A 344 -16.49 8.28 7.30
N LYS A 345 -15.97 7.85 6.15
CA LYS A 345 -16.05 8.63 4.90
C LYS A 345 -17.49 8.94 4.48
N LEU A 346 -18.44 8.01 4.71
CA LEU A 346 -19.86 8.24 4.46
C LEU A 346 -20.49 9.24 5.44
N ILE A 347 -20.11 9.17 6.72
CA ILE A 347 -20.52 10.18 7.72
C ILE A 347 -19.96 11.56 7.36
N ASP A 348 -18.71 11.65 6.91
CA ASP A 348 -18.08 12.90 6.50
C ASP A 348 -18.76 13.48 5.24
N LEU A 349 -19.18 12.61 4.32
CA LEU A 349 -20.01 13.00 3.18
C LEU A 349 -21.37 13.53 3.62
N CYS A 350 -22.04 12.87 4.59
CA CYS A 350 -23.29 13.36 5.18
C CYS A 350 -23.13 14.75 5.76
N CYS A 351 -22.10 14.95 6.59
CA CYS A 351 -21.77 16.24 7.18
C CYS A 351 -21.58 17.29 6.09
N SER A 352 -20.79 16.98 5.06
CA SER A 352 -20.55 17.87 3.93
C SER A 352 -21.85 18.28 3.22
N VAL A 353 -22.81 17.34 3.07
CA VAL A 353 -24.13 17.65 2.49
C VAL A 353 -24.90 18.60 3.40
N MET A 354 -24.92 18.36 4.72
CA MET A 354 -25.53 19.26 5.71
C MET A 354 -24.93 20.66 5.72
N LEU A 355 -23.64 20.77 5.39
CA LEU A 355 -22.90 22.03 5.42
C LEU A 355 -23.11 22.87 4.16
N HIS A 356 -23.12 22.23 2.99
CA HIS A 356 -22.96 22.93 1.72
C HIS A 356 -24.17 22.85 0.77
N GLN A 357 -25.11 21.90 0.97
CA GLN A 357 -26.15 21.57 -0.02
C GLN A 357 -27.59 21.69 0.49
N THR A 358 -27.82 22.24 1.68
CA THR A 358 -29.14 22.18 2.34
C THR A 358 -30.22 22.97 1.60
N ASN A 359 -31.13 22.22 1.00
CA ASN A 359 -32.49 22.59 0.62
C ASN A 359 -33.42 21.51 1.20
N HIS A 360 -34.69 21.82 1.51
CA HIS A 360 -35.63 20.93 2.20
C HIS A 360 -35.71 19.51 1.61
N ALA A 361 -35.60 19.37 0.28
CA ALA A 361 -35.60 18.07 -0.40
C ALA A 361 -34.38 17.21 -0.04
N VAL A 362 -33.18 17.81 0.02
CA VAL A 362 -31.92 17.13 0.35
C VAL A 362 -31.91 16.68 1.81
N SER A 363 -32.46 17.50 2.71
CA SER A 363 -32.51 17.21 4.15
C SER A 363 -33.35 15.97 4.47
N SER A 364 -34.47 15.77 3.78
CA SER A 364 -35.34 14.58 3.97
C SER A 364 -34.66 13.30 3.50
N ASP A 365 -34.02 13.32 2.33
CA ASP A 365 -33.32 12.15 1.80
C ASP A 365 -32.08 11.82 2.65
N LEU A 366 -31.38 12.83 3.15
CA LEU A 366 -30.25 12.67 4.07
C LEU A 366 -30.66 12.04 5.42
N CYS A 367 -31.79 12.46 5.99
CA CYS A 367 -32.34 11.81 7.20
C CYS A 367 -32.59 10.32 6.98
N THR A 368 -33.12 9.95 5.81
CA THR A 368 -33.36 8.54 5.45
C THR A 368 -32.06 7.76 5.38
N MET A 369 -31.00 8.35 4.82
CA MET A 369 -29.70 7.72 4.73
C MET A 369 -29.00 7.58 6.10
N LEU A 370 -29.06 8.61 6.96
CA LEU A 370 -28.53 8.53 8.32
C LEU A 370 -29.28 7.52 9.18
N ALA A 371 -30.61 7.41 9.03
CA ALA A 371 -31.39 6.35 9.67
C ALA A 371 -30.91 4.97 9.22
N TYR A 372 -30.74 4.76 7.91
CA TYR A 372 -30.21 3.53 7.35
C TYR A 372 -28.82 3.17 7.88
N LEU A 373 -27.88 4.13 7.95
CA LEU A 373 -26.56 3.91 8.54
C LEU A 373 -26.65 3.56 10.04
N SER A 374 -27.57 4.17 10.77
CA SER A 374 -27.77 3.91 12.20
C SER A 374 -28.31 2.52 12.53
N GLU A 375 -29.05 1.93 11.58
CA GLU A 375 -29.68 0.60 11.68
C GLU A 375 -28.81 -0.51 11.07
N SER A 376 -27.79 -0.16 10.27
CA SER A 376 -26.90 -1.13 9.64
C SER A 376 -26.13 -2.01 10.65
N PRO A 377 -25.88 -3.30 10.40
CA PRO A 377 -24.99 -4.10 11.26
C PRO A 377 -23.54 -3.62 11.04
N GLY A 378 -22.83 -3.27 12.13
CA GLY A 378 -21.51 -2.67 12.02
C GLY A 378 -21.09 -1.83 13.22
N ASP A 379 -20.06 -1.02 12.98
CA ASP A 379 -19.32 -0.20 13.94
C ASP A 379 -20.19 0.73 14.83
N VAL A 380 -19.89 0.75 16.12
CA VAL A 380 -20.65 1.49 17.14
C VAL A 380 -20.46 3.00 17.04
N ASP A 381 -19.28 3.48 16.62
CA ASP A 381 -19.00 4.90 16.44
C ASP A 381 -19.78 5.46 15.24
N VAL A 382 -19.71 4.79 14.09
CA VAL A 382 -20.45 5.20 12.88
C VAL A 382 -21.95 5.29 13.17
N LYS A 383 -22.51 4.31 13.90
CA LYS A 383 -23.93 4.33 14.33
C LYS A 383 -24.25 5.49 15.25
N SER A 384 -23.40 5.75 16.24
CA SER A 384 -23.61 6.79 17.24
C SER A 384 -23.56 8.17 16.58
N ARG A 385 -22.58 8.38 15.70
CA ARG A 385 -22.47 9.60 14.88
C ARG A 385 -23.64 9.75 13.92
N ALA A 386 -24.08 8.67 13.25
CA ALA A 386 -25.26 8.71 12.39
C ALA A 386 -26.54 9.12 13.17
N LYS A 387 -26.77 8.55 14.36
CA LYS A 387 -27.91 8.91 15.23
C LYS A 387 -27.85 10.37 15.69
N LEU A 388 -26.67 10.85 16.04
CA LEU A 388 -26.47 12.24 16.45
C LEU A 388 -26.77 13.21 15.30
N LEU A 389 -26.26 12.93 14.10
CA LEU A 389 -26.53 13.75 12.90
C LEU A 389 -28.01 13.69 12.50
N TYR A 390 -28.63 12.51 12.58
CA TYR A 390 -30.07 12.34 12.34
C TYR A 390 -30.91 13.17 13.33
N ALA A 391 -30.58 13.11 14.61
CA ALA A 391 -31.23 13.91 15.64
C ALA A 391 -31.02 15.41 15.42
N ALA A 392 -29.81 15.83 15.03
CA ALA A 392 -29.49 17.22 14.71
C ALA A 392 -30.31 17.74 13.53
N LEU A 393 -30.41 16.97 12.43
CA LEU A 393 -31.25 17.33 11.28
C LEU A 393 -32.74 17.37 11.60
N SER A 394 -33.20 16.47 12.47
CA SER A 394 -34.63 16.36 12.81
C SER A 394 -35.08 17.39 13.85
N ALA A 395 -34.20 17.81 14.75
CA ALA A 395 -34.53 18.67 15.89
C ALA A 395 -34.08 20.13 15.74
N LEU A 396 -33.12 20.43 14.86
CA LEU A 396 -32.55 21.77 14.71
C LEU A 396 -32.95 22.41 13.39
N SER A 397 -32.96 23.74 13.36
CA SER A 397 -33.02 24.47 12.09
C SER A 397 -31.73 24.25 11.29
N GLU A 398 -31.81 24.30 9.96
CA GLU A 398 -30.64 24.10 9.08
C GLU A 398 -29.47 25.01 9.46
N SER A 399 -29.75 26.27 9.81
CA SER A 399 -28.74 27.23 10.28
C SER A 399 -28.02 26.79 11.56
N LYS A 400 -28.75 26.22 12.52
CA LYS A 400 -28.20 25.74 13.80
C LYS A 400 -27.42 24.44 13.60
N ALA A 401 -27.91 23.54 12.75
CA ALA A 401 -27.20 22.32 12.38
C ALA A 401 -25.86 22.64 11.70
N ARG A 402 -25.83 23.59 10.75
CA ARG A 402 -24.59 24.07 10.13
C ARG A 402 -23.64 24.70 11.15
N GLN A 403 -24.16 25.52 12.06
CA GLN A 403 -23.34 26.15 13.10
C GLN A 403 -22.67 25.12 14.03
N LEU A 404 -23.40 24.07 14.43
CA LEU A 404 -22.83 22.97 15.22
C LEU A 404 -21.71 22.25 14.47
N LEU A 405 -21.91 21.94 13.19
CA LEU A 405 -20.89 21.27 12.38
C LEU A 405 -19.66 22.17 12.14
N GLN A 406 -19.85 23.48 11.95
CA GLN A 406 -18.76 24.44 11.80
C GLN A 406 -17.95 24.61 13.08
N SER A 407 -18.58 24.56 14.27
CA SER A 407 -17.85 24.62 15.55
C SER A 407 -16.95 23.41 15.79
N CYS A 408 -17.26 22.25 15.18
CA CYS A 408 -16.42 21.05 15.25
C CYS A 408 -15.20 21.09 14.30
N SER A 409 -15.12 22.06 13.37
CA SER A 409 -14.05 22.19 12.36
C SER A 409 -12.82 22.98 12.82
N LEU A 410 -12.88 23.63 13.99
CA LEU A 410 -11.87 24.61 14.45
C LEU A 410 -10.59 24.00 15.07
N VAL A 411 -10.36 22.69 14.95
CA VAL A 411 -9.11 22.05 15.40
C VAL A 411 -8.07 22.12 14.27
N PRO A 412 -6.87 22.70 14.48
CA PRO A 412 -5.89 22.86 13.40
C PRO A 412 -5.34 21.49 12.96
N ALA A 413 -5.52 21.13 11.69
CA ALA A 413 -4.79 20.03 11.08
C ALA A 413 -3.28 20.36 11.07
N LEU A 414 -2.44 19.41 11.51
CA LEU A 414 -0.98 19.52 11.45
C LEU A 414 -0.53 19.79 10.00
N GLU A 415 0.44 20.70 9.84
CA GLU A 415 0.92 21.21 8.55
C GLU A 415 1.56 20.15 7.62
N SER A 416 1.72 18.91 8.10
CA SER A 416 2.36 17.79 7.41
C SER A 416 1.55 17.22 6.22
N GLU A 417 0.25 17.50 6.10
CA GLU A 417 -0.61 16.92 5.03
C GLU A 417 -0.99 17.89 3.90
N LYS A 418 -0.43 19.11 3.90
CA LYS A 418 -0.62 20.08 2.80
C LYS A 418 -0.04 19.62 1.45
N GLY A 419 0.74 18.54 1.43
CA GLY A 419 1.36 18.00 0.22
C GLY A 419 0.42 17.18 -0.69
N CYS A 420 -0.60 16.51 -0.13
CA CYS A 420 -1.46 15.59 -0.90
C CYS A 420 -2.96 15.76 -0.68
N ASN A 421 -3.40 16.42 0.41
CA ASN A 421 -4.82 16.61 0.73
C ASN A 421 -5.19 18.10 0.74
N VAL A 422 -5.32 18.70 -0.44
CA VAL A 422 -5.75 20.11 -0.57
C VAL A 422 -7.29 20.24 -0.52
N LEU A 423 -8.06 19.17 -0.27
CA LEU A 423 -9.52 19.12 -0.50
C LEU A 423 -10.44 19.12 0.73
N SER A 424 -9.92 19.20 1.95
CA SER A 424 -10.76 19.25 3.15
C SER A 424 -10.56 20.56 3.90
N ASP A 425 -11.41 21.56 3.63
CA ASP A 425 -11.65 22.69 4.55
C ASP A 425 -12.69 22.32 5.65
N PHE A 426 -12.79 21.02 5.98
CA PHE A 426 -13.54 20.45 7.11
C PHE A 426 -12.61 19.52 7.89
N PRO A 427 -12.85 19.27 9.19
CA PRO A 427 -11.88 18.64 10.07
C PRO A 427 -11.53 17.31 9.44
N VAL A 428 -10.26 17.19 9.06
CA VAL A 428 -9.63 15.91 8.74
C VAL A 428 -10.09 14.97 9.84
N PRO A 429 -10.70 13.80 9.54
CA PRO A 429 -10.98 12.81 10.58
C PRO A 429 -9.68 12.68 11.35
N SER A 430 -9.69 13.01 12.65
CA SER A 430 -8.49 13.27 13.48
C SER A 430 -7.39 12.38 12.94
N THR A 431 -6.41 12.98 12.21
CA THR A 431 -5.37 12.21 11.50
C THR A 431 -4.94 11.15 12.46
N VAL A 432 -5.13 9.89 12.10
CA VAL A 432 -4.78 8.77 12.96
C VAL A 432 -3.31 8.94 13.23
N ALA A 433 -2.99 9.54 14.37
CA ALA A 433 -1.64 9.95 14.65
C ALA A 433 -0.93 8.64 14.99
N CYS A 434 0.16 8.38 14.28
CA CYS A 434 1.12 7.39 14.74
C CYS A 434 1.91 8.08 15.83
N PRO A 435 1.68 7.78 17.12
CA PRO A 435 2.49 8.36 18.17
C PRO A 435 3.94 7.97 17.88
N THR A 436 4.86 8.93 17.91
CA THR A 436 6.29 8.68 17.69
C THR A 436 6.94 7.97 18.88
N MET A 437 6.20 7.80 19.99
CA MET A 437 6.63 7.15 21.22
C MET A 437 5.79 5.90 21.49
N GLU A 438 6.38 4.90 22.15
CA GLU A 438 5.69 3.67 22.56
C GLU A 438 4.68 4.00 23.68
N VAL A 439 3.41 4.17 23.30
CA VAL A 439 2.32 4.46 24.26
C VAL A 439 1.88 3.19 24.98
N LEU A 440 1.83 2.08 24.26
CA LEU A 440 1.34 0.79 24.75
C LEU A 440 2.44 -0.27 24.62
N ARG A 441 2.44 -1.24 25.54
CA ARG A 441 3.26 -2.46 25.43
C ARG A 441 2.40 -3.67 25.80
N LEU A 442 2.43 -4.70 24.96
CA LEU A 442 1.79 -5.97 25.25
C LEU A 442 2.86 -6.98 25.66
N GLU A 443 2.80 -7.44 26.90
CA GLU A 443 3.79 -8.37 27.45
C GLU A 443 3.15 -9.74 27.64
N ARG A 444 3.76 -10.77 27.06
CA ARG A 444 3.35 -12.16 27.28
C ARG A 444 3.67 -12.58 28.72
N MET A 445 2.70 -13.20 29.38
CA MET A 445 2.94 -13.84 30.67
C MET A 445 3.52 -15.23 30.45
N LEU A 446 4.58 -15.58 31.19
CA LEU A 446 5.02 -16.95 31.30
C LEU A 446 4.02 -17.67 32.22
N THR A 447 3.43 -18.76 31.73
CA THR A 447 2.56 -19.62 32.52
C THR A 447 3.40 -20.21 33.64
N GLU A 448 3.18 -19.80 34.89
CA GLU A 448 3.80 -20.46 36.04
C GLU A 448 3.29 -21.90 36.05
N GLY A 449 4.21 -22.87 35.98
CA GLY A 449 3.89 -24.28 36.06
C GLY A 449 3.04 -24.54 37.30
N SER A 450 1.92 -25.24 37.13
CA SER A 450 1.12 -25.68 38.27
C SER A 450 2.01 -26.51 39.19
N GLN A 451 2.23 -26.04 40.41
CA GLN A 451 2.95 -26.78 41.44
C GLN A 451 2.12 -28.01 41.80
N LEU A 452 2.35 -29.12 41.10
CA LEU A 452 1.91 -30.42 41.59
C LEU A 452 2.90 -30.89 42.64
N GLN A 453 2.42 -31.16 43.85
CA GLN A 453 3.14 -32.03 44.77
C GLN A 453 3.09 -33.46 44.20
N PRO A 454 4.23 -34.09 43.89
CA PRO A 454 4.26 -35.47 43.47
C PRO A 454 3.90 -36.34 44.68
N CYS A 455 3.04 -37.32 44.46
CA CYS A 455 2.45 -38.27 45.44
C CYS A 455 1.16 -37.78 46.11
N ASP A 456 0.03 -38.15 45.49
CA ASP A 456 -1.17 -38.67 46.17
C ASP A 456 -2.26 -39.14 45.17
N GLN A 457 -2.00 -39.11 43.86
CA GLN A 457 -2.91 -39.66 42.86
C GLN A 457 -2.73 -41.17 42.73
N VAL A 458 -3.75 -41.91 43.16
CA VAL A 458 -3.82 -43.37 43.07
C VAL A 458 -3.79 -43.80 41.60
N PRO A 459 -3.00 -44.82 41.22
CA PRO A 459 -3.06 -45.39 39.88
C PRO A 459 -4.50 -45.78 39.54
N VAL A 460 -5.04 -45.22 38.47
CA VAL A 460 -6.35 -45.62 37.95
C VAL A 460 -6.13 -46.94 37.20
N GLU A 461 -6.40 -48.07 37.85
CA GLU A 461 -6.45 -49.38 37.19
C GLU A 461 -7.67 -49.43 36.26
N VAL A 462 -7.47 -49.04 35.00
CA VAL A 462 -8.49 -49.14 33.97
C VAL A 462 -7.97 -50.09 32.90
N SER A 463 -8.58 -51.28 32.86
CA SER A 463 -8.23 -52.37 31.95
C SER A 463 -9.15 -52.46 30.73
N GLU A 464 -10.09 -51.54 30.60
CA GLU A 464 -11.16 -51.59 29.60
C GLU A 464 -10.95 -50.55 28.49
N HIS A 465 -11.24 -50.94 27.26
CA HIS A 465 -11.22 -50.05 26.10
C HIS A 465 -12.58 -49.36 25.94
N LEU A 466 -12.59 -48.15 25.37
CA LEU A 466 -13.84 -47.59 24.88
C LEU A 466 -14.41 -48.47 23.76
N SER A 467 -15.74 -48.62 23.76
CA SER A 467 -16.43 -49.25 22.64
C SER A 467 -16.23 -48.47 21.34
N ILE A 468 -16.33 -49.15 20.21
CA ILE A 468 -16.22 -48.52 18.88
C ILE A 468 -17.23 -47.37 18.72
N ALA A 469 -18.45 -47.54 19.24
CA ALA A 469 -19.48 -46.50 19.21
C ALA A 469 -19.11 -45.26 20.05
N ALA A 470 -18.48 -45.46 21.21
CA ALA A 470 -18.01 -44.35 22.05
C ALA A 470 -16.85 -43.58 21.39
N LEU A 471 -15.93 -44.28 20.70
CA LEU A 471 -14.85 -43.66 19.93
C LEU A 471 -15.37 -42.87 18.72
N GLN A 472 -16.35 -43.40 18.00
CA GLN A 472 -17.00 -42.68 16.89
C GLN A 472 -17.70 -41.41 17.38
N ARG A 473 -18.37 -41.48 18.53
CA ARG A 473 -18.98 -40.31 19.17
C ARG A 473 -17.95 -39.27 19.56
N TYR A 474 -16.83 -39.70 20.14
CA TYR A 474 -15.74 -38.78 20.48
C TYR A 474 -15.20 -38.04 19.26
N ARG A 475 -14.98 -38.74 18.14
CA ARG A 475 -14.56 -38.11 16.87
C ARG A 475 -15.61 -37.13 16.34
N ALA A 476 -16.90 -37.48 16.41
CA ALA A 476 -17.97 -36.57 16.02
C ALA A 476 -17.98 -35.30 16.90
N PHE A 477 -17.81 -35.46 18.22
CA PHE A 477 -17.69 -34.34 19.16
C PHE A 477 -16.53 -33.41 18.81
N LEU A 478 -15.36 -33.94 18.46
CA LEU A 478 -14.23 -33.12 18.04
C LEU A 478 -14.55 -32.28 16.80
N GLU A 479 -15.27 -32.84 15.83
CA GLU A 479 -15.64 -32.13 14.60
C GLU A 479 -16.71 -31.06 14.82
N SER A 480 -17.77 -31.36 15.57
CA SER A 480 -18.97 -30.51 15.64
C SER A 480 -19.12 -29.64 16.90
N GLU A 481 -18.53 -30.04 18.03
CA GLU A 481 -18.80 -29.43 19.34
C GLU A 481 -17.55 -28.87 20.03
N PHE A 482 -16.35 -29.37 19.69
CA PHE A 482 -15.11 -28.89 20.29
C PHE A 482 -14.58 -27.64 19.58
N ASP A 483 -14.65 -26.51 20.28
CA ASP A 483 -14.02 -25.26 19.88
C ASP A 483 -12.54 -25.26 20.28
N GLN A 484 -11.65 -25.35 19.28
CA GLN A 484 -10.21 -25.30 19.48
C GLN A 484 -9.75 -23.85 19.68
N VAL A 485 -9.85 -23.37 20.92
CA VAL A 485 -9.41 -22.02 21.33
C VAL A 485 -8.17 -22.11 22.20
N VAL A 486 -7.11 -21.38 21.81
CA VAL A 486 -5.87 -21.24 22.58
C VAL A 486 -5.86 -19.86 23.22
N HIS A 487 -5.63 -19.79 24.54
CA HIS A 487 -5.55 -18.53 25.27
C HIS A 487 -4.11 -18.23 25.67
N ILE A 488 -3.56 -17.13 25.15
CA ILE A 488 -2.25 -16.63 25.59
C ILE A 488 -2.49 -15.54 26.64
N PRO A 489 -2.06 -15.75 27.90
CA PRO A 489 -2.15 -14.72 28.93
C PRO A 489 -1.13 -13.61 28.66
N CYS A 490 -1.60 -12.37 28.70
CA CYS A 490 -0.81 -11.17 28.44
C CYS A 490 -1.09 -10.10 29.49
N ARG A 491 -0.20 -9.12 29.59
CA ARG A 491 -0.41 -7.86 30.32
C ARG A 491 -0.29 -6.71 29.35
N LEU A 492 -1.24 -5.79 29.41
CA LEU A 492 -1.21 -4.57 28.62
C LEU A 492 -0.74 -3.41 29.50
N PHE A 493 0.37 -2.78 29.12
CA PHE A 493 0.92 -1.62 29.80
C PHE A 493 0.68 -0.35 28.98
N LEU A 494 0.31 0.71 29.69
CA LEU A 494 0.24 2.09 29.18
C LEU A 494 1.40 2.86 29.81
N GLU A 495 2.46 3.11 29.04
CA GLU A 495 3.75 3.65 29.52
C GLU A 495 3.98 5.11 29.14
N SER A 496 2.97 5.78 28.58
CA SER A 496 3.10 7.19 28.17
C SER A 496 3.27 8.15 29.34
N VAL A 497 4.20 9.09 29.18
CA VAL A 497 4.45 10.21 30.12
C VAL A 497 3.46 11.36 29.88
N GLU A 498 2.85 11.41 28.71
CA GLU A 498 1.98 12.51 28.30
C GLU A 498 0.55 12.33 28.88
N PRO A 499 -0.02 13.38 29.50
CA PRO A 499 -1.29 13.27 30.23
C PRO A 499 -2.48 13.00 29.31
N GLN A 500 -2.41 13.33 28.01
CA GLN A 500 -3.51 13.02 27.08
C GLN A 500 -3.75 11.52 26.92
N PHE A 501 -2.75 10.68 27.21
CA PHE A 501 -2.85 9.22 27.17
C PHE A 501 -3.15 8.59 28.53
N ASP A 502 -3.49 9.37 29.57
CA ASP A 502 -3.87 8.80 30.87
C ASP A 502 -5.18 7.97 30.79
N CYS A 503 -5.94 8.14 29.70
CA CYS A 503 -7.12 7.35 29.37
C CYS A 503 -7.22 7.13 27.86
N LEU A 504 -7.39 5.88 27.45
CA LEU A 504 -7.63 5.48 26.06
C LEU A 504 -9.09 5.05 25.92
N MET A 505 -9.81 5.64 24.97
CA MET A 505 -11.20 5.34 24.66
C MET A 505 -11.28 4.48 23.39
N GLY A 506 -12.14 3.47 23.38
CA GLY A 506 -12.33 2.59 22.22
C GLY A 506 -11.05 1.85 21.82
N LEU A 507 -10.29 1.37 22.81
CA LEU A 507 -9.06 0.64 22.56
C LEU A 507 -9.37 -0.72 21.92
N GLN A 508 -8.86 -0.93 20.72
CA GLN A 508 -8.92 -2.18 19.99
C GLN A 508 -7.50 -2.67 19.66
N LEU A 509 -7.19 -3.91 20.03
CA LEU A 509 -6.00 -4.59 19.57
C LEU A 509 -6.35 -5.47 18.37
N ASN A 510 -5.91 -5.07 17.19
CA ASN A 510 -6.04 -5.83 15.96
C ASN A 510 -4.86 -6.79 15.83
N LEU A 511 -5.15 -8.10 15.83
CA LEU A 511 -4.17 -9.16 15.65
C LEU A 511 -4.27 -9.73 14.25
N ALA A 512 -3.16 -9.71 13.53
CA ALA A 512 -3.04 -10.26 12.19
C ALA A 512 -2.05 -11.44 12.21
N PRO A 513 -2.54 -12.70 12.28
CA PRO A 513 -1.68 -13.88 12.11
C PRO A 513 -1.26 -14.05 10.63
N PRO A 514 -0.24 -14.88 10.35
CA PRO A 514 0.14 -15.22 8.98
C PRO A 514 -0.99 -15.86 8.18
N GLU A 515 -0.94 -15.71 6.84
CA GLU A 515 -1.88 -16.40 5.94
C GLU A 515 -1.87 -17.91 6.21
N ASP A 516 -3.05 -18.54 6.14
CA ASP A 516 -3.29 -19.97 6.40
C ASP A 516 -3.02 -20.47 7.83
N TRP A 517 -2.63 -19.61 8.78
CA TRP A 517 -2.39 -20.04 10.16
C TRP A 517 -3.67 -20.22 10.99
N GLY A 518 -4.68 -19.36 10.77
CA GLY A 518 -5.91 -19.30 11.56
C GLY A 518 -6.33 -17.86 11.83
N THR A 519 -7.18 -17.65 12.84
CA THR A 519 -7.61 -16.30 13.26
C THR A 519 -7.21 -16.01 14.71
N ALA A 520 -7.14 -14.73 15.04
CA ALA A 520 -6.87 -14.26 16.40
C ALA A 520 -7.91 -13.19 16.76
N GLN A 521 -8.51 -13.31 17.94
CA GLN A 521 -9.40 -12.31 18.48
C GLN A 521 -8.65 -11.49 19.51
N GLY A 522 -8.59 -10.19 19.28
CA GLY A 522 -7.90 -9.26 20.14
C GLY A 522 -8.72 -8.75 21.30
N LEU A 523 -8.11 -7.76 21.95
CA LEU A 523 -8.68 -7.10 23.10
C LEU A 523 -9.49 -5.89 22.65
N GLU A 524 -10.72 -5.80 23.13
CA GLU A 524 -11.57 -4.64 22.96
C GLU A 524 -11.92 -4.09 24.33
N ALA A 525 -11.55 -2.84 24.57
CA ALA A 525 -11.87 -2.12 25.78
C ALA A 525 -12.49 -0.77 25.43
N SER A 526 -13.71 -0.54 25.91
CA SER A 526 -14.39 0.75 25.74
C SER A 526 -13.59 1.89 26.36
N VAL A 527 -12.93 1.64 27.50
CA VAL A 527 -12.07 2.60 28.19
C VAL A 527 -10.91 1.86 28.89
N PHE A 528 -9.68 2.33 28.70
CA PHE A 528 -8.48 1.83 29.37
C PHE A 528 -7.73 2.95 30.08
N TRP A 529 -7.74 2.93 31.41
CA TRP A 529 -7.08 3.93 32.24
C TRP A 529 -5.64 3.54 32.54
N LYS A 530 -4.76 4.53 32.70
CA LYS A 530 -3.36 4.31 33.14
C LYS A 530 -3.25 3.54 34.45
N ASN A 531 -4.22 3.70 35.36
CA ASN A 531 -4.28 2.94 36.62
C ASN A 531 -4.56 1.44 36.41
N ASN A 532 -5.09 1.07 35.24
CA ASN A 532 -5.31 -0.32 34.83
C ASN A 532 -4.12 -0.88 34.02
N SER A 533 -3.03 -0.12 33.89
CA SER A 533 -1.79 -0.59 33.29
C SER A 533 -1.27 -1.82 34.03
N GLY A 534 -0.91 -2.86 33.29
CA GLY A 534 -0.43 -4.14 33.83
C GLY A 534 -1.52 -5.13 34.27
N VAL A 535 -2.80 -4.82 34.02
CA VAL A 535 -3.89 -5.79 34.26
C VAL A 535 -3.73 -7.01 33.32
N THR A 536 -3.85 -8.20 33.91
CA THR A 536 -3.79 -9.46 33.17
C THR A 536 -5.02 -9.63 32.29
N THR A 537 -4.78 -9.96 31.03
CA THR A 537 -5.79 -10.27 30.01
C THR A 537 -5.37 -11.52 29.23
N SER A 538 -6.22 -12.02 28.33
CA SER A 538 -5.89 -13.16 27.47
C SER A 538 -6.29 -12.89 26.03
N VAL A 539 -5.40 -13.19 25.09
CA VAL A 539 -5.69 -13.19 23.65
C VAL A 539 -6.22 -14.57 23.27
N ALA A 540 -7.34 -14.63 22.55
CA ALA A 540 -7.93 -15.89 22.07
C ALA A 540 -7.49 -16.16 20.63
N LEU A 541 -6.96 -17.35 20.37
CA LEU A 541 -6.44 -17.79 19.08
C LEU A 541 -7.23 -19.00 18.59
N PHE A 542 -7.49 -19.03 17.28
CA PHE A 542 -8.20 -20.10 16.58
C PHE A 542 -7.29 -20.66 15.47
N PRO A 543 -6.23 -21.39 15.87
CA PRO A 543 -5.25 -21.93 14.93
C PRO A 543 -5.87 -23.04 14.05
N GLN A 544 -5.49 -23.03 12.77
CA GLN A 544 -5.71 -24.10 11.80
C GLN A 544 -4.41 -24.90 11.54
N ALA A 545 -3.26 -24.32 11.91
CA ALA A 545 -1.94 -24.93 11.78
C ALA A 545 -1.25 -25.09 13.14
N SER A 546 -0.51 -26.19 13.30
CA SER A 546 0.30 -26.50 14.50
C SER A 546 1.70 -25.86 14.48
N VAL A 547 1.87 -24.77 13.73
CA VAL A 547 3.16 -24.11 13.46
C VAL A 547 3.32 -22.90 14.37
N PRO A 548 4.44 -22.77 15.11
CA PRO A 548 4.76 -21.52 15.83
C PRO A 548 4.81 -20.32 14.88
N CYS A 549 4.39 -19.14 15.35
CA CYS A 549 4.35 -17.95 14.50
C CYS A 549 4.50 -16.65 15.30
N TYR A 550 4.69 -15.55 14.57
CA TYR A 550 4.61 -14.21 15.14
C TYR A 550 3.33 -13.55 14.63
N ILE A 551 2.49 -13.11 15.56
CA ILE A 551 1.25 -12.39 15.25
C ILE A 551 1.53 -10.90 15.33
N THR A 552 1.33 -10.20 14.21
CA THR A 552 1.40 -8.74 14.19
C THR A 552 0.28 -8.13 15.02
N VAL A 553 0.62 -7.19 15.91
CA VAL A 553 -0.34 -6.54 16.80
C VAL A 553 -0.38 -5.04 16.53
N ARG A 554 -1.57 -4.52 16.28
CA ARG A 554 -1.83 -3.10 16.02
C ARG A 554 -2.87 -2.60 17.01
N ALA A 555 -2.58 -1.52 17.73
CA ALA A 555 -3.54 -0.88 18.62
C ALA A 555 -4.17 0.33 17.94
N GLU A 556 -5.48 0.48 18.09
CA GLU A 556 -6.24 1.65 17.66
C GLU A 556 -7.04 2.18 18.86
N PHE A 557 -6.99 3.49 19.11
CA PHE A 557 -7.69 4.10 20.24
C PHE A 557 -7.84 5.61 20.07
N THR A 558 -8.65 6.23 20.93
CA THR A 558 -8.81 7.70 21.01
C THR A 558 -8.34 8.20 22.37
N SER A 559 -7.46 9.21 22.41
CA SER A 559 -6.96 9.81 23.65
C SER A 559 -7.88 10.90 24.22
N LEU A 560 -7.56 11.44 25.41
CA LEU A 560 -8.37 12.45 26.09
C LEU A 560 -8.49 13.79 25.34
N ASP A 561 -7.53 14.10 24.49
CA ASP A 561 -7.57 15.24 23.56
C ASP A 561 -8.50 15.01 22.36
N SER A 562 -9.19 13.87 22.31
CA SER A 562 -10.11 13.45 21.24
C SER A 562 -9.44 13.19 19.89
N CYS A 563 -8.12 12.98 19.88
CA CYS A 563 -7.39 12.49 18.72
C CYS A 563 -7.44 10.96 18.65
N SER A 564 -7.64 10.40 17.45
CA SER A 564 -7.50 8.97 17.20
C SER A 564 -6.05 8.64 16.87
N HIS A 565 -5.57 7.52 17.38
CA HIS A 565 -4.19 7.07 17.26
C HIS A 565 -4.14 5.63 16.81
N VAL A 566 -3.05 5.30 16.10
CA VAL A 566 -2.67 3.93 15.78
C VAL A 566 -1.21 3.74 16.14
N CYS A 567 -0.91 2.68 16.87
CA CYS A 567 0.47 2.27 17.10
C CYS A 567 0.66 0.78 16.81
N TRP A 568 1.87 0.45 16.37
CA TRP A 568 2.31 -0.93 16.22
C TRP A 568 2.97 -1.38 17.52
N LEU A 569 2.59 -2.55 17.99
CA LEU A 569 3.15 -3.20 19.16
C LEU A 569 4.18 -4.25 18.73
N GLU A 570 5.00 -4.69 19.68
CA GLU A 570 5.86 -5.85 19.45
C GLU A 570 5.01 -7.06 19.03
N PRO A 571 5.42 -7.82 17.99
CA PRO A 571 4.69 -9.00 17.56
C PRO A 571 4.56 -10.02 18.69
N LEU A 572 3.36 -10.60 18.83
CA LEU A 572 3.10 -11.64 19.81
C LEU A 572 3.65 -12.97 19.30
N GLU A 573 4.65 -13.50 20.00
CA GLU A 573 5.22 -14.83 19.73
C GLU A 573 4.25 -15.93 20.21
N VAL A 574 3.79 -16.76 19.28
CA VAL A 574 3.05 -17.99 19.55
C VAL A 574 4.01 -19.17 19.45
N ARG A 575 4.23 -19.86 20.57
CA ARG A 575 5.13 -21.00 20.69
C ARG A 575 4.36 -22.29 20.48
N PHE A 576 5.08 -23.37 20.17
CA PHE A 576 4.46 -24.68 19.97
C PHE A 576 3.71 -25.16 21.22
N GLU A 577 4.28 -24.92 22.40
CA GLU A 577 3.69 -25.27 23.71
C GLU A 577 2.32 -24.61 23.95
N ASP A 578 2.06 -23.44 23.37
CA ASP A 578 0.77 -22.75 23.47
C ASP A 578 -0.34 -23.48 22.71
N LEU A 579 0.03 -24.19 21.64
CA LEU A 579 -0.90 -24.89 20.76
C LEU A 579 -1.34 -26.25 21.31
N LEU A 580 -0.76 -26.68 22.44
CA LEU A 580 -1.06 -27.95 23.07
C LEU A 580 -2.29 -27.78 23.98
N LEU A 581 -3.39 -28.45 23.63
CA LEU A 581 -4.59 -28.50 24.47
C LEU A 581 -4.69 -29.87 25.18
N PRO A 582 -5.20 -29.90 26.42
CA PRO A 582 -5.47 -31.16 27.11
C PRO A 582 -6.52 -31.98 26.35
N LEU A 583 -6.47 -33.31 26.50
CA LEU A 583 -7.43 -34.21 25.86
C LEU A 583 -8.88 -33.83 26.26
N PRO A 584 -9.72 -33.38 25.31
CA PRO A 584 -11.07 -32.93 25.62
C PRO A 584 -11.96 -34.14 25.90
N VAL A 585 -12.98 -33.96 26.75
CA VAL A 585 -13.90 -35.02 27.14
C VAL A 585 -15.33 -34.55 26.83
N PRO A 586 -16.10 -35.31 26.04
CA PRO A 586 -17.49 -34.97 25.75
C PRO A 586 -18.34 -35.03 27.02
N GLN A 587 -19.38 -34.21 27.10
CA GLN A 587 -20.30 -34.23 28.24
C GLN A 587 -21.05 -35.58 28.28
N PRO A 588 -21.18 -36.21 29.46
CA PRO A 588 -21.84 -37.51 29.57
C PRO A 588 -23.33 -37.42 29.26
N LEU A 589 -23.85 -38.37 28.47
CA LEU A 589 -25.27 -38.50 28.17
C LEU A 589 -26.05 -38.97 29.41
N PRO A 590 -27.31 -38.54 29.60
CA PRO A 590 -28.13 -38.92 30.76
C PRO A 590 -28.37 -40.43 30.94
N ALA A 591 -28.11 -41.24 29.90
CA ALA A 591 -28.44 -42.66 29.85
C ALA A 591 -27.22 -43.60 30.01
N GLU A 592 -26.00 -43.07 30.17
CA GLU A 592 -24.79 -43.88 30.31
C GLU A 592 -24.33 -43.98 31.78
N PRO A 593 -23.69 -45.10 32.18
CA PRO A 593 -23.12 -45.22 33.52
C PRO A 593 -22.12 -44.09 33.77
N GLN A 594 -22.19 -43.49 34.96
CA GLN A 594 -21.34 -42.35 35.36
C GLN A 594 -19.89 -42.80 35.53
N LEU A 595 -19.16 -42.88 34.42
CA LEU A 595 -17.70 -42.98 34.41
C LEU A 595 -17.12 -41.67 34.92
N SER A 596 -16.07 -41.77 35.74
CA SER A 596 -15.29 -40.59 36.08
C SER A 596 -14.62 -40.03 34.83
N VAL A 597 -14.42 -38.71 34.77
CA VAL A 597 -13.75 -38.03 33.66
C VAL A 597 -12.36 -38.61 33.43
N ASP A 598 -11.64 -38.93 34.51
CA ASP A 598 -10.29 -39.50 34.46
C ASP A 598 -10.30 -40.93 33.92
N SER A 599 -11.28 -41.75 34.33
CA SER A 599 -11.49 -43.09 33.77
C SER A 599 -11.81 -43.02 32.27
N TYR A 600 -12.66 -42.09 31.84
CA TYR A 600 -12.97 -41.91 30.41
C TYR A 600 -11.72 -41.51 29.60
N ARG A 601 -10.93 -40.55 30.10
CA ARG A 601 -9.67 -40.14 29.46
C ARG A 601 -8.70 -41.30 29.34
N ALA A 602 -8.54 -42.11 30.39
CA ALA A 602 -7.67 -43.28 30.38
C ALA A 602 -8.10 -44.33 29.35
N MET A 603 -9.40 -44.70 29.32
CA MET A 603 -9.93 -45.62 28.31
C MET A 603 -9.78 -45.08 26.88
N LEU A 604 -10.03 -43.78 26.70
CA LEU A 604 -9.86 -43.10 25.41
C LEU A 604 -8.41 -43.15 24.93
N TRP A 605 -7.46 -42.84 25.81
CA TRP A 605 -6.03 -42.93 25.51
C TRP A 605 -5.63 -44.33 25.06
N HIS A 606 -6.05 -45.38 25.79
CA HIS A 606 -5.74 -46.76 25.45
C HIS A 606 -6.33 -47.17 24.09
N SER A 607 -7.58 -46.82 23.83
CA SER A 607 -8.24 -47.08 22.55
C SER A 607 -7.57 -46.36 21.37
N LEU A 608 -7.19 -45.09 21.53
CA LEU A 608 -6.48 -44.34 20.49
C LEU A 608 -5.06 -44.88 20.27
N TRP A 609 -4.36 -45.23 21.36
CA TRP A 609 -3.01 -45.79 21.30
C TRP A 609 -2.96 -47.07 20.48
N GLU A 610 -3.89 -48.01 20.71
CA GLU A 610 -3.95 -49.25 19.94
C GLU A 610 -4.36 -49.03 18.48
N GLN A 611 -5.35 -48.16 18.23
CA GLN A 611 -5.80 -47.85 16.86
C GLN A 611 -4.67 -47.25 16.02
N LEU A 612 -3.89 -46.34 16.59
CA LEU A 612 -2.82 -45.63 15.87
C LEU A 612 -1.50 -46.42 15.85
N SER A 613 -1.27 -47.34 16.80
CA SER A 613 -0.08 -48.22 16.83
C SER A 613 -0.25 -49.53 16.05
N GLY A 614 -1.47 -49.82 15.58
CA GLY A 614 -1.84 -51.10 14.95
C GLY A 614 -1.18 -51.36 13.59
N LYS A 615 -0.89 -52.63 13.29
CA LYS A 615 -0.24 -53.08 12.03
C LYS A 615 -1.14 -53.01 10.79
N ASP A 616 -2.44 -52.81 10.96
CA ASP A 616 -3.43 -52.84 9.87
C ASP A 616 -3.70 -51.46 9.22
N CYS A 617 -3.05 -50.40 9.70
CA CYS A 617 -3.06 -49.09 9.03
C CYS A 617 -2.09 -49.10 7.84
N LEU A 618 -2.64 -49.12 6.63
CA LEU A 618 -1.91 -49.10 5.35
C LEU A 618 -1.18 -47.77 5.05
N GLU A 619 -1.34 -46.76 5.90
CA GLU A 619 -0.73 -45.44 5.77
C GLU A 619 0.26 -45.21 6.91
N VAL A 620 1.55 -45.13 6.55
CA VAL A 620 2.73 -44.64 7.31
C VAL A 620 2.73 -44.87 8.83
N GLN A 621 3.62 -45.72 9.34
CA GLN A 621 3.87 -45.85 10.79
C GLN A 621 4.20 -44.48 11.41
N THR A 622 3.31 -43.95 12.25
CA THR A 622 3.45 -42.67 12.96
C THR A 622 3.86 -42.86 14.43
N SER A 623 4.55 -43.95 14.74
CA SER A 623 5.12 -44.20 16.07
C SER A 623 6.61 -43.90 16.11
N SER A 624 7.06 -43.29 17.20
CA SER A 624 8.48 -42.98 17.42
C SER A 624 8.85 -43.20 18.88
N THR A 625 10.11 -43.50 19.13
CA THR A 625 10.66 -43.63 20.48
C THR A 625 11.79 -42.63 20.67
N LEU A 626 11.67 -41.78 21.68
CA LEU A 626 12.62 -40.71 21.99
C LEU A 626 13.25 -40.96 23.35
N ARG A 627 14.58 -40.85 23.42
CA ARG A 627 15.30 -40.86 24.70
C ARG A 627 15.26 -39.47 25.33
N LEU A 628 14.85 -39.39 26.59
CA LEU A 628 14.76 -38.16 27.37
C LEU A 628 15.96 -38.03 28.31
N GLY A 629 16.73 -36.95 28.16
CA GLY A 629 17.78 -36.54 29.10
C GLY A 629 18.99 -37.49 29.27
N PRO A 630 19.85 -37.21 30.26
CA PRO A 630 21.01 -38.02 30.60
C PRO A 630 20.60 -39.39 31.18
N SER A 631 21.54 -40.34 31.12
CA SER A 631 21.37 -41.68 31.68
C SER A 631 22.44 -41.93 32.75
N PRO A 632 22.07 -42.23 33.99
CA PRO A 632 20.70 -42.39 34.53
C PRO A 632 19.95 -41.03 34.66
N PRO A 633 18.60 -41.03 34.60
CA PRO A 633 17.81 -39.82 34.80
C PRO A 633 17.90 -39.34 36.25
N SER A 634 18.01 -38.03 36.46
CA SER A 634 17.97 -37.45 37.81
C SER A 634 16.54 -37.37 38.33
N GLN A 635 16.35 -37.40 39.65
CA GLN A 635 15.04 -37.18 40.26
C GLN A 635 14.47 -35.80 39.90
N GLN A 636 15.33 -34.79 39.76
CA GLN A 636 14.95 -33.43 39.37
C GLN A 636 14.39 -33.38 37.94
N LEU A 637 15.01 -34.10 36.99
CA LEU A 637 14.50 -34.20 35.62
C LEU A 637 13.11 -34.84 35.58
N TRP A 638 12.89 -35.88 36.39
CA TRP A 638 11.58 -36.53 36.49
C TRP A 638 10.52 -35.55 37.02
N LEU A 639 10.83 -34.79 38.07
CA LEU A 639 9.92 -33.79 38.62
C LEU A 639 9.58 -32.69 37.59
N GLN A 640 10.58 -32.18 36.87
CA GLN A 640 10.39 -31.18 35.81
C GLN A 640 9.46 -31.69 34.71
N LEU A 641 9.64 -32.94 34.25
CA LEU A 641 8.76 -33.55 33.27
C LEU A 641 7.34 -33.73 33.80
N CYS A 642 7.19 -34.15 35.06
CA CYS A 642 5.88 -34.27 35.70
C CYS A 642 5.15 -32.93 35.82
N GLU A 643 5.84 -31.86 36.21
CA GLU A 643 5.27 -30.52 36.31
C GLU A 643 4.87 -29.96 34.95
N ALA A 644 5.73 -30.09 33.94
CA ALA A 644 5.47 -29.57 32.61
C ALA A 644 4.35 -30.32 31.88
N LEU A 645 4.28 -31.65 32.03
CA LEU A 645 3.26 -32.47 31.39
C LEU A 645 1.96 -32.57 32.19
N ALA A 646 1.93 -32.07 33.43
CA ALA A 646 0.79 -32.13 34.35
C ALA A 646 -0.57 -31.82 33.69
N PRO A 647 -0.74 -30.75 32.88
CA PRO A 647 -2.03 -30.44 32.27
C PRO A 647 -2.53 -31.50 31.28
N PHE A 648 -1.61 -32.31 30.75
CA PHE A 648 -1.84 -33.27 29.69
C PHE A 648 -1.84 -34.73 30.18
N VAL A 649 -1.55 -34.97 31.46
CA VAL A 649 -1.51 -36.33 32.01
C VAL A 649 -2.90 -36.95 32.02
N VAL A 650 -2.99 -38.15 31.46
CA VAL A 650 -4.19 -38.98 31.45
C VAL A 650 -4.13 -40.04 32.55
N CYS A 651 -2.96 -40.66 32.77
CA CYS A 651 -2.79 -41.69 33.79
C CYS A 651 -1.36 -41.71 34.34
N TRP A 652 -1.24 -41.84 35.67
CA TRP A 652 0.02 -42.04 36.36
C TRP A 652 0.32 -43.52 36.52
N GLN A 653 1.57 -43.92 36.23
CA GLN A 653 2.04 -45.29 36.39
C GLN A 653 3.15 -45.38 37.44
N PRO A 654 3.36 -46.54 38.10
CA PRO A 654 4.39 -46.71 39.11
C PRO A 654 5.83 -46.38 38.67
N ARG A 655 6.10 -46.36 37.36
CA ARG A 655 7.41 -46.07 36.76
C ARG A 655 7.32 -45.19 35.50
N GLY A 656 6.26 -44.41 35.37
CA GLY A 656 5.97 -43.67 34.15
C GLY A 656 4.71 -42.81 34.22
N LEU A 657 4.39 -42.16 33.11
CA LEU A 657 3.14 -41.43 32.93
C LEU A 657 2.65 -41.61 31.49
N GLN A 658 1.34 -41.50 31.31
CA GLN A 658 0.68 -41.40 30.03
C GLN A 658 0.08 -40.01 29.90
N ALA A 659 0.39 -39.32 28.81
CA ALA A 659 -0.15 -38.00 28.49
C ALA A 659 -0.77 -38.02 27.10
N ALA A 660 -1.74 -37.14 26.88
CA ALA A 660 -2.29 -36.86 25.57
C ALA A 660 -2.63 -35.38 25.43
N PHE A 661 -2.35 -34.86 24.25
CA PHE A 661 -2.71 -33.51 23.85
C PHE A 661 -3.34 -33.49 22.47
N VAL A 662 -4.22 -32.52 22.26
CA VAL A 662 -4.84 -32.20 20.98
C VAL A 662 -4.15 -30.96 20.42
N VAL A 663 -3.70 -31.04 19.17
CA VAL A 663 -3.04 -29.94 18.45
C VAL A 663 -3.85 -29.51 17.23
N PRO A 664 -3.68 -28.28 16.74
CA PRO A 664 -4.43 -27.81 15.58
C PRO A 664 -4.18 -28.62 14.30
N PRO A 665 -5.22 -28.89 13.48
CA PRO A 665 -6.60 -28.41 13.59
C PRO A 665 -7.57 -29.31 14.40
N LYS A 666 -7.09 -30.39 15.05
CA LYS A 666 -7.79 -31.33 15.99
C LYS A 666 -7.08 -32.70 16.04
N MET A 667 -5.75 -32.73 15.91
CA MET A 667 -4.96 -33.96 15.83
C MET A 667 -4.53 -34.45 17.21
N HIS A 668 -4.52 -35.77 17.40
CA HIS A 668 -4.08 -36.40 18.64
C HIS A 668 -2.58 -36.64 18.63
N VAL A 669 -1.98 -36.38 19.80
CA VAL A 669 -0.64 -36.81 20.13
C VAL A 669 -0.68 -37.55 21.46
N LEU A 670 -0.21 -38.79 21.45
CA LEU A 670 -0.16 -39.65 22.62
C LEU A 670 1.29 -39.87 23.02
N VAL A 671 1.56 -39.72 24.31
CA VAL A 671 2.91 -39.87 24.88
C VAL A 671 2.85 -40.84 26.04
N ALA A 672 3.69 -41.88 26.01
CA ALA A 672 3.95 -42.76 27.14
C ALA A 672 5.40 -42.58 27.56
N VAL A 673 5.62 -42.02 28.75
CA VAL A 673 6.95 -41.84 29.33
C VAL A 673 7.20 -42.92 30.37
N GLY A 674 8.34 -43.61 30.27
CA GLY A 674 8.70 -44.63 31.26
C GLY A 674 10.19 -44.96 31.25
N ALA A 675 10.63 -45.66 32.30
CA ALA A 675 12.00 -46.14 32.40
C ALA A 675 12.20 -47.42 31.55
N HIS A 676 13.16 -47.38 30.62
CA HIS A 676 13.61 -48.54 29.85
C HIS A 676 15.11 -48.77 30.12
N GLY A 677 15.41 -49.72 31.02
CA GLY A 677 16.78 -49.92 31.51
C GLY A 677 17.29 -48.67 32.27
N PRO A 678 18.47 -48.12 31.94
CA PRO A 678 19.00 -46.91 32.56
C PRO A 678 18.51 -45.62 31.90
N HIS A 679 17.60 -45.70 30.93
CA HIS A 679 17.12 -44.57 30.12
C HIS A 679 15.68 -44.22 30.46
N LEU A 680 15.37 -42.92 30.47
CA LEU A 680 14.00 -42.43 30.40
C LEU A 680 13.62 -42.31 28.93
N VAL A 681 12.48 -42.88 28.55
CA VAL A 681 12.05 -42.99 27.15
C VAL A 681 10.62 -42.49 27.02
N ALA A 682 10.37 -41.64 26.03
CA ALA A 682 9.05 -41.26 25.57
C ALA A 682 8.71 -42.03 24.29
N SER A 683 7.69 -42.88 24.36
CA SER A 683 7.05 -43.45 23.19
C SER A 683 5.95 -42.49 22.71
N LEU A 684 6.00 -42.15 21.43
CA LEU A 684 5.14 -41.19 20.77
C LEU A 684 4.28 -41.89 19.73
N VAL A 685 3.02 -41.52 19.67
CA VAL A 685 2.09 -41.89 18.60
C VAL A 685 1.37 -40.63 18.18
N VAL A 686 1.44 -40.29 16.88
CA VAL A 686 0.84 -39.08 16.30
C VAL A 686 -0.08 -39.44 15.14
N GLU A 687 -1.09 -38.62 14.88
CA GLU A 687 -1.93 -38.81 13.68
C GLU A 687 -1.25 -38.28 12.41
N ASP A 688 -0.37 -37.28 12.54
CA ASP A 688 0.40 -36.70 11.44
C ASP A 688 1.90 -36.71 11.76
N TRP A 689 2.69 -37.35 10.90
CA TRP A 689 4.14 -37.45 11.02
C TRP A 689 4.84 -36.09 10.95
N ASN A 690 4.24 -35.08 10.35
CA ASN A 690 4.80 -33.72 10.30
C ASN A 690 4.91 -33.06 11.69
N LEU A 691 4.12 -33.51 12.67
CA LEU A 691 4.15 -33.02 14.05
C LEU A 691 5.35 -33.56 14.84
N LEU A 692 5.86 -34.72 14.41
CA LEU A 692 6.79 -35.53 15.18
C LEU A 692 8.10 -34.80 15.54
N PRO A 693 8.76 -34.05 14.61
CA PRO A 693 9.95 -33.26 14.96
C PRO A 693 9.69 -32.22 16.06
N ARG A 694 8.53 -31.54 16.03
CA ARG A 694 8.20 -30.47 16.98
C ARG A 694 7.86 -31.00 18.35
N ILE A 695 7.15 -32.12 18.40
CA ILE A 695 6.85 -32.81 19.67
C ILE A 695 8.15 -33.32 20.30
N GLN A 696 9.05 -33.88 19.49
CA GLN A 696 10.36 -34.31 19.97
C GLN A 696 11.17 -33.13 20.51
N GLU A 697 11.21 -32.01 19.80
CA GLU A 697 11.89 -30.79 20.23
C GLU A 697 11.30 -30.23 21.53
N PHE A 698 9.97 -30.20 21.65
CA PHE A 698 9.28 -29.83 22.89
C PHE A 698 9.66 -30.76 24.05
N LEU A 699 9.57 -32.08 23.89
CA LEU A 699 9.92 -33.01 24.97
C LEU A 699 11.41 -32.94 25.36
N LEU A 700 12.29 -32.64 24.40
CA LEU A 700 13.71 -32.43 24.66
C LEU A 700 13.96 -31.10 25.37
N SER A 701 13.21 -30.03 25.06
CA SER A 701 13.36 -28.73 25.73
C SER A 701 12.98 -28.81 27.21
N LEU A 702 12.01 -29.68 27.57
CA LEU A 702 11.69 -30.00 28.96
C LEU A 702 12.85 -30.69 29.71
N CYS A 703 13.81 -31.29 28.98
CA CYS A 703 14.94 -32.01 29.56
C CYS A 703 16.23 -31.19 29.64
N THR A 704 16.29 -30.02 28.99
CA THR A 704 17.45 -29.12 29.02
C THR A 704 17.28 -28.11 30.14
N SER A 705 18.19 -28.11 31.10
CA SER A 705 18.17 -27.20 32.26
C SER A 705 18.13 -25.73 31.86
N SER A 706 17.16 -24.98 32.39
CA SER A 706 17.39 -23.59 32.80
C SER A 706 18.23 -23.52 34.07
#